data_AF-A0A7W6QCC2-F1
#
_entry.id   AF-A0A7W6QCC2-F1
#
_cell.length_a   1.000
_cell.length_b   1.000
_cell.length_c   1.000
_cell.angle_alpha   90.00
_cell.angle_beta   90.00
_cell.angle_gamma   90.00
#
_symmetry.space_group_name_H-M   'P 1'
#
loop_
_entity.id
_entity.type
_entity.pdbx_description
1 polymer ?
#
loop_
_entity_poly.entity_id
_entity_poly.type
_entity_poly.pdbx_seq_one_letter_code
_entity_poly.pdbx_strand_id
1 'polypeptide(L)'
;MEDETMALEGGQHWDPAKVGAHWQQELERAQRYFKSWHDRCVKIEKIYLDQQSDQTSAAKRRFPMLWANTAVLQPAVYARVPQPVVERRFKDADPVARIASEIVERNLAYAGDEADLDSIMRAVRDDFLLCARGTVWLRYEADFEPLDIDVAPSEPPAENGPLGGLGAALETIADERVCVDYVHWSDFLHSPARRWKDVTWVARRVPMTGEEMEKRFGREAIASGAAEAAGARKGESQAERAENEGKTHVWEIWCKSENYTVWIADGSPVALEVSEPPLELTHFWPCPRPAYGTMSTSSLIPVPDYVYYQQQCDEIDLLTRRINNLTDQLRLKVFYPSGDGAISPAIEKAMRPENDMVMVPIPEWAAFTDKGGSKAVVTLPIDEVQKVIVACMAARKQLIEDVYQITGISDIVRGDTQASETATAQRIKSQWGSIRIRDRQAELARFARDIIRLAGEIICDQFQPETLMLVSGIKLPSMAEKQQVEMQMQQMQMAAQQAVMRAQQTGQPMPPSPELPSQLQQMMAQPTIDEVVQLLRNDSIRGFQIDIETDSTIEPDEDAEKQRRMEFVQMVGGFMQQAGAMAQQSPMLVPVMVETLLFAARGFRAGRQLESMLEQVGAQLSEAASAPKPEPQPQPSPAEMLRLKTAEVKAGAEQRKAELGVAQAEIELRATVEQARGEAAAQTIDHMRARYQ
;
A
#
# COMPACT_ATOMS: atom_id res chain seq x y z
N MET A 1 -45.88 -2.03 35.74
CA MET A 1 -45.94 -1.71 34.30
C MET A 1 -44.52 -1.42 33.89
N GLU A 2 -43.58 -2.36 33.82
CA GLU A 2 -43.65 -3.74 33.27
C GLU A 2 -44.33 -3.79 31.91
N ASP A 3 -43.51 -3.76 30.87
CA ASP A 3 -43.60 -4.53 29.61
C ASP A 3 -42.22 -4.35 28.94
N GLU A 4 -41.28 -5.27 29.09
CA GLU A 4 -41.12 -6.47 28.24
C GLU A 4 -41.13 -6.18 26.73
N THR A 5 -40.05 -5.59 26.21
CA THR A 5 -39.57 -5.93 24.87
C THR A 5 -38.33 -6.81 24.99
N MET A 6 -38.63 -8.11 24.89
CA MET A 6 -37.79 -9.27 24.62
C MET A 6 -36.27 -9.09 24.66
N ALA A 7 -35.70 -9.76 25.66
CA ALA A 7 -34.33 -10.22 25.68
C ALA A 7 -33.95 -10.93 24.37
N LEU A 8 -33.00 -10.34 23.66
CA LEU A 8 -32.02 -11.11 22.90
C LEU A 8 -30.92 -11.49 23.90
N GLU A 9 -30.95 -12.76 24.29
CA GLU A 9 -30.08 -13.39 25.28
C GLU A 9 -28.62 -13.44 24.79
N GLY A 10 -27.68 -12.93 25.60
CA GLY A 10 -26.26 -13.34 25.54
C GLY A 10 -25.17 -12.28 25.57
N GLY A 11 -25.49 -10.99 25.43
CA GLY A 11 -24.47 -9.93 25.37
C GLY A 11 -23.91 -9.51 26.74
N GLN A 12 -22.59 -9.37 26.86
CA GLN A 12 -21.93 -8.80 28.03
C GLN A 12 -22.39 -7.34 28.19
N HIS A 13 -23.23 -7.03 29.20
CA HIS A 13 -23.71 -5.66 29.37
C HIS A 13 -22.63 -4.80 30.07
N TRP A 14 -21.86 -4.04 29.29
CA TRP A 14 -20.91 -3.07 29.82
C TRP A 14 -21.63 -1.82 30.33
N ASP A 15 -21.20 -1.30 31.48
CA ASP A 15 -21.68 -0.03 32.04
C ASP A 15 -20.84 1.13 31.47
N PRO A 16 -21.38 1.98 30.57
CA PRO A 16 -20.61 3.02 29.87
C PRO A 16 -20.01 4.06 30.81
N ALA A 17 -20.60 4.29 31.99
CA ALA A 17 -20.07 5.24 32.97
C ALA A 17 -18.85 4.68 33.70
N LYS A 18 -18.87 3.39 34.07
CA LYS A 18 -17.70 2.74 34.70
C LYS A 18 -16.55 2.57 33.72
N VAL A 19 -16.84 2.12 32.50
CA VAL A 19 -15.85 1.95 31.43
C VAL A 19 -15.29 3.32 31.01
N GLY A 20 -16.15 4.32 30.86
CA GLY A 20 -15.74 5.71 30.57
C GLY A 20 -14.76 6.27 31.59
N ALA A 21 -15.08 6.18 32.88
CA ALA A 21 -14.22 6.71 33.95
C ALA A 21 -12.85 6.00 34.02
N HIS A 22 -12.80 4.69 33.72
CA HIS A 22 -11.56 3.96 33.61
C HIS A 22 -10.70 4.46 32.43
N TRP A 23 -11.30 4.59 31.24
CA TRP A 23 -10.59 5.01 30.04
C TRP A 23 -10.14 6.47 30.07
N GLN A 24 -10.94 7.35 30.66
CA GLN A 24 -10.52 8.73 30.92
C GLN A 24 -9.18 8.77 31.66
N GLN A 25 -9.04 7.99 32.73
CA GLN A 25 -7.81 7.93 33.53
C GLN A 25 -6.65 7.25 32.80
N GLU A 26 -6.90 6.16 32.07
CA GLU A 26 -5.85 5.45 31.31
C GLU A 26 -5.34 6.28 30.12
N LEU A 27 -6.21 7.01 29.43
CA LEU A 27 -5.81 7.97 28.38
C LEU A 27 -4.96 9.10 28.95
N GLU A 28 -5.37 9.72 30.06
CA GLU A 28 -4.56 10.76 30.73
C GLU A 28 -3.19 10.23 31.18
N ARG A 29 -3.14 8.98 31.65
CA ARG A 29 -1.88 8.32 32.02
C ARG A 29 -0.98 8.11 30.80
N ALA A 30 -1.53 7.64 29.68
CA ALA A 30 -0.77 7.46 28.45
C ALA A 30 -0.29 8.80 27.88
N GLN A 31 -1.15 9.82 27.85
CA GLN A 31 -0.76 11.17 27.42
C GLN A 31 0.40 11.72 28.27
N ARG A 32 0.38 11.52 29.59
CA ARG A 32 1.52 11.87 30.47
C ARG A 32 2.77 11.06 30.16
N TYR A 33 2.63 9.77 29.88
CA TYR A 33 3.74 8.89 29.51
C TYR A 33 4.43 9.33 28.21
N PHE A 34 3.65 9.74 27.19
CA PHE A 34 4.18 10.21 25.90
C PHE A 34 4.53 11.71 25.86
N LYS A 35 4.21 12.49 26.90
CA LYS A 35 4.29 13.97 26.88
C LYS A 35 5.64 14.50 26.41
N SER A 36 6.75 14.03 26.98
CA SER A 36 8.07 14.54 26.61
C SER A 36 8.44 14.26 25.16
N TRP A 37 7.96 13.15 24.60
CA TRP A 37 8.16 12.80 23.21
C TRP A 37 7.26 13.65 22.31
N HIS A 38 5.98 13.79 22.67
CA HIS A 38 5.03 14.63 21.94
C HIS A 38 5.51 16.10 21.86
N ASP A 39 5.90 16.70 22.98
CA ASP A 39 6.43 18.08 23.02
C ASP A 39 7.70 18.24 22.16
N ARG A 40 8.48 17.16 21.98
CA ARG A 40 9.65 17.15 21.11
C ARG A 40 9.25 17.12 19.64
N CYS A 41 8.32 16.26 19.26
CA CYS A 41 7.81 16.10 17.91
C CYS A 41 7.24 17.42 17.38
N VAL A 42 6.36 18.09 18.15
CA VAL A 42 5.87 19.44 17.85
C VAL A 42 7.01 20.41 17.54
N LYS A 43 8.06 20.44 18.38
CA LYS A 43 9.18 21.36 18.19
C LYS A 43 9.94 21.06 16.89
N ILE A 44 10.14 19.78 16.57
CA ILE A 44 10.86 19.34 15.36
C ILE A 44 10.06 19.72 14.11
N GLU A 45 8.76 19.42 14.10
CA GLU A 45 7.87 19.75 13.00
C GLU A 45 7.82 21.27 12.76
N LYS A 46 7.72 22.07 13.83
CA LYS A 46 7.82 23.53 13.72
C LYS A 46 9.14 23.99 13.11
N ILE A 47 10.27 23.39 13.49
CA ILE A 47 11.58 23.72 12.89
C ILE A 47 11.60 23.36 11.40
N TYR A 48 11.07 22.19 11.03
CA TYR A 48 11.00 21.72 9.65
C TYR A 48 10.15 22.65 8.77
N LEU A 49 8.97 23.07 9.25
CA LEU A 49 8.09 24.00 8.54
C LEU A 49 8.62 25.44 8.51
N ASP A 50 9.16 25.95 9.62
CA ASP A 50 9.76 27.29 9.68
C ASP A 50 10.92 27.43 8.68
N GLN A 51 11.68 26.37 8.43
CA GLN A 51 12.78 26.35 7.46
C GLN A 51 12.32 26.56 6.01
N GLN A 52 11.06 26.27 5.70
CA GLN A 52 10.43 26.54 4.39
C GLN A 52 9.78 27.93 4.29
N SER A 53 9.50 28.58 5.42
CA SER A 53 8.82 29.88 5.43
C SER A 53 9.70 31.03 4.92
N ASP A 54 9.04 32.07 4.38
CA ASP A 54 9.66 33.18 3.67
C ASP A 54 10.70 33.92 4.55
N GLN A 55 12.00 33.61 4.36
CA GLN A 55 13.12 34.16 5.14
C GLN A 55 13.47 35.60 4.71
N THR A 56 12.47 36.48 4.66
CA THR A 56 12.59 37.88 4.19
C THR A 56 13.44 38.77 5.10
N SER A 57 13.68 38.37 6.36
CA SER A 57 14.53 39.13 7.30
C SER A 57 15.91 38.49 7.49
N ALA A 58 16.98 39.25 7.32
CA ALA A 58 18.37 38.79 7.53
C ALA A 58 18.60 38.18 8.94
N ALA A 59 17.92 38.71 9.96
CA ALA A 59 17.97 38.21 11.35
C ALA A 59 17.29 36.84 11.55
N LYS A 60 16.41 36.42 10.63
CA LYS A 60 15.69 35.14 10.65
C LYS A 60 16.30 34.10 9.70
N ARG A 61 17.41 34.43 9.01
CA ARG A 61 18.05 33.49 8.08
C ARG A 61 18.57 32.26 8.82
N ARG A 62 18.00 31.10 8.50
CA ARG A 62 18.37 29.78 9.02
C ARG A 62 18.89 28.92 7.87
N PHE A 63 19.84 28.05 8.15
CA PHE A 63 20.28 27.04 7.20
C PHE A 63 19.30 25.85 7.29
N PRO A 64 18.56 25.51 6.21
CA PRO A 64 17.48 24.53 6.27
C PRO A 64 18.01 23.07 6.30
N MET A 65 18.82 22.73 7.30
CA MET A 65 19.53 21.45 7.36
C MET A 65 18.60 20.27 7.63
N LEU A 66 17.62 20.45 8.52
CA LEU A 66 16.62 19.40 8.81
C LEU A 66 15.79 19.11 7.55
N TRP A 67 15.27 20.16 6.90
CA TRP A 67 14.54 19.98 5.65
C TRP A 67 15.38 19.28 4.58
N ALA A 68 16.62 19.74 4.34
CA ALA A 68 17.49 19.15 3.33
C ALA A 68 17.77 17.66 3.59
N ASN A 69 18.06 17.29 4.84
CA ASN A 69 18.28 15.89 5.21
C ASN A 69 17.02 15.04 5.03
N THR A 70 15.87 15.53 5.49
CA THR A 70 14.59 14.82 5.35
C THR A 70 14.22 14.64 3.88
N ALA A 71 14.38 15.69 3.04
CA ALA A 71 14.09 15.63 1.61
C ALA A 71 14.95 14.59 0.87
N VAL A 72 16.21 14.41 1.27
CA VAL A 72 17.09 13.35 0.74
C VAL A 72 16.63 11.96 1.22
N LEU A 73 16.19 11.84 2.47
CA LEU A 73 15.75 10.57 3.06
C LEU A 73 14.38 10.11 2.55
N GLN A 74 13.49 11.02 2.20
CA GLN A 74 12.13 10.70 1.75
C GLN A 74 12.09 9.67 0.61
N PRO A 75 12.63 9.94 -0.59
CA PRO A 75 12.63 8.97 -1.68
C PRO A 75 13.55 7.77 -1.39
N ALA A 76 14.59 7.96 -0.59
CA ALA A 76 15.50 6.88 -0.23
C ALA A 76 14.84 5.84 0.70
N VAL A 77 13.94 6.24 1.59
CA VAL A 77 13.26 5.33 2.54
C VAL A 77 12.00 4.71 1.94
N TYR A 78 11.22 5.49 1.19
CA TYR A 78 10.02 5.01 0.51
C TYR A 78 9.67 5.91 -0.70
N ALA A 79 9.52 5.28 -1.87
CA ALA A 79 9.33 5.95 -3.16
C ALA A 79 8.07 5.52 -3.93
N ARG A 80 7.60 4.28 -3.73
CA ARG A 80 6.58 3.63 -4.57
C ARG A 80 5.63 2.77 -3.75
N VAL A 81 4.42 2.59 -4.28
CA VAL A 81 3.37 1.76 -3.69
C VAL A 81 3.84 0.30 -3.51
N PRO A 82 3.63 -0.31 -2.33
CA PRO A 82 3.98 -1.70 -2.09
C PRO A 82 3.11 -2.62 -2.95
N GLN A 83 3.74 -3.53 -3.68
CA GLN A 83 3.02 -4.52 -4.51
C GLN A 83 2.78 -5.80 -3.72
N PRO A 84 1.51 -6.21 -3.49
CA PRO A 84 1.21 -7.41 -2.73
C PRO A 84 1.63 -8.67 -3.50
N VAL A 85 2.17 -9.66 -2.78
CA VAL A 85 2.48 -10.98 -3.31
C VAL A 85 1.88 -12.02 -2.37
N VAL A 86 0.99 -12.86 -2.88
CA VAL A 86 0.31 -13.89 -2.09
C VAL A 86 0.75 -15.25 -2.60
N GLU A 87 1.58 -15.95 -1.84
CA GLU A 87 2.05 -17.27 -2.18
C GLU A 87 1.46 -18.33 -1.26
N ARG A 88 1.35 -19.56 -1.76
CA ARG A 88 1.04 -20.71 -0.90
C ARG A 88 2.25 -21.00 -0.03
N ARG A 89 2.02 -21.13 1.28
CA ARG A 89 3.09 -21.39 2.26
C ARG A 89 3.82 -22.71 1.98
N PHE A 90 3.05 -23.72 1.56
CA PHE A 90 3.57 -25.00 1.08
C PHE A 90 3.25 -25.13 -0.42
N LYS A 91 4.26 -25.48 -1.22
CA LYS A 91 4.18 -25.49 -2.69
C LYS A 91 3.50 -26.75 -3.26
N ASP A 92 2.56 -27.33 -2.51
CA ASP A 92 1.84 -28.55 -2.89
C ASP A 92 0.96 -28.35 -4.13
N ALA A 93 0.65 -29.42 -4.87
CA ALA A 93 -0.21 -29.31 -6.05
C ALA A 93 -1.69 -29.22 -5.64
N ASP A 94 -2.12 -28.05 -5.16
CA ASP A 94 -3.52 -27.76 -4.80
C ASP A 94 -4.11 -26.69 -5.74
N PRO A 95 -5.05 -27.06 -6.63
CA PRO A 95 -5.68 -26.11 -7.54
C PRO A 95 -6.58 -25.09 -6.85
N VAL A 96 -7.22 -25.43 -5.72
CA VAL A 96 -8.10 -24.51 -4.96
C VAL A 96 -7.24 -23.43 -4.32
N ALA A 97 -6.19 -23.82 -3.60
CA ALA A 97 -5.28 -22.89 -2.96
C ALA A 97 -4.58 -21.97 -3.98
N ARG A 98 -4.28 -22.47 -5.18
CA ARG A 98 -3.67 -21.65 -6.24
C ARG A 98 -4.60 -20.53 -6.67
N ILE A 99 -5.86 -20.84 -6.97
CA ILE A 99 -6.83 -19.82 -7.38
C ILE A 99 -7.15 -18.87 -6.22
N ALA A 100 -7.29 -19.40 -5.00
CA ALA A 100 -7.50 -18.58 -3.80
C ALA A 100 -6.37 -17.54 -3.62
N SER A 101 -5.09 -17.95 -3.77
CA SER A 101 -3.97 -17.00 -3.71
C SER A 101 -4.03 -15.91 -4.78
N GLU A 102 -4.48 -16.26 -5.98
CA GLU A 102 -4.63 -15.29 -7.08
C GLU A 102 -5.78 -14.31 -6.83
N ILE A 103 -6.92 -14.79 -6.31
CA ILE A 103 -8.05 -13.95 -5.93
C ILE A 103 -7.63 -12.95 -4.86
N VAL A 104 -6.98 -13.42 -3.78
CA VAL A 104 -6.54 -12.55 -2.68
C VAL A 104 -5.49 -11.52 -3.16
N GLU A 105 -4.53 -11.92 -3.99
CA GLU A 105 -3.51 -11.01 -4.53
C GLU A 105 -4.13 -9.88 -5.35
N ARG A 106 -5.10 -10.18 -6.22
CA ARG A 106 -5.79 -9.18 -7.04
C ARG A 106 -6.69 -8.26 -6.19
N ASN A 107 -7.38 -8.82 -5.20
CA ASN A 107 -8.18 -8.02 -4.27
C ASN A 107 -7.31 -7.06 -3.43
N LEU A 108 -6.15 -7.52 -2.97
CA LEU A 108 -5.19 -6.68 -2.24
C LEU A 108 -4.61 -5.56 -3.12
N ALA A 109 -4.30 -5.87 -4.39
CA ALA A 109 -3.81 -4.87 -5.32
C ALA A 109 -4.88 -3.78 -5.55
N TYR A 110 -6.13 -4.20 -5.79
CA TYR A 110 -7.26 -3.28 -5.94
C TYR A 110 -7.50 -2.43 -4.68
N ALA A 111 -7.56 -3.05 -3.50
CA ALA A 111 -7.77 -2.35 -2.24
C ALA A 111 -6.65 -1.34 -1.93
N GLY A 112 -5.41 -1.65 -2.31
CA GLY A 112 -4.28 -0.72 -2.19
C GLY A 112 -4.43 0.52 -3.07
N ASP A 113 -4.94 0.35 -4.29
CA ASP A 113 -5.21 1.45 -5.22
C ASP A 113 -6.43 2.29 -4.78
N GLU A 114 -7.52 1.63 -4.36
CA GLU A 114 -8.74 2.29 -3.88
C GLU A 114 -8.49 3.13 -2.63
N ALA A 115 -7.71 2.61 -1.68
CA ALA A 115 -7.35 3.32 -0.46
C ALA A 115 -6.30 4.43 -0.65
N ASP A 116 -5.73 4.61 -1.85
CA ASP A 116 -4.57 5.46 -2.11
C ASP A 116 -3.42 5.19 -1.12
N LEU A 117 -3.01 3.91 -1.06
CA LEU A 117 -2.00 3.43 -0.11
C LEU A 117 -0.66 4.16 -0.26
N ASP A 118 -0.31 4.66 -1.45
CA ASP A 118 0.92 5.41 -1.67
C ASP A 118 0.92 6.73 -0.89
N SER A 119 -0.15 7.51 -0.97
CA SER A 119 -0.29 8.76 -0.23
C SER A 119 -0.24 8.54 1.29
N ILE A 120 -0.93 7.51 1.77
CA ILE A 120 -0.91 7.12 3.19
C ILE A 120 0.51 6.74 3.63
N MET A 121 1.19 5.89 2.86
CA MET A 121 2.55 5.46 3.18
C MET A 121 3.56 6.62 3.13
N ARG A 122 3.37 7.62 2.27
CA ARG A 122 4.16 8.86 2.27
C ARG A 122 3.94 9.68 3.54
N ALA A 123 2.70 9.80 4.01
CA ALA A 123 2.40 10.46 5.28
C ALA A 123 3.04 9.72 6.47
N VAL A 124 2.89 8.39 6.52
CA VAL A 124 3.54 7.51 7.51
C VAL A 124 5.06 7.67 7.48
N ARG A 125 5.67 7.73 6.29
CA ARG A 125 7.11 7.91 6.11
C ARG A 125 7.55 9.25 6.68
N ASP A 126 6.82 10.33 6.40
CA ASP A 126 7.20 11.67 6.84
C ASP A 126 7.13 11.78 8.37
N ASP A 127 6.07 11.25 8.98
CA ASP A 127 5.94 11.09 10.43
C ASP A 127 7.05 10.22 11.03
N PHE A 128 7.39 9.11 10.37
CA PHE A 128 8.50 8.26 10.76
C PHE A 128 9.85 9.00 10.72
N LEU A 129 10.11 9.81 9.69
CA LEU A 129 11.37 10.55 9.57
C LEU A 129 11.48 11.72 10.57
N LEU A 130 10.37 12.39 10.90
CA LEU A 130 10.36 13.53 11.82
C LEU A 130 10.22 13.11 13.28
N CYS A 131 9.35 12.14 13.56
CA CYS A 131 8.92 11.77 14.90
C CYS A 131 9.37 10.37 15.33
N ALA A 132 10.06 9.63 14.44
CA ALA A 132 10.48 8.24 14.64
C ALA A 132 9.31 7.28 14.90
N ARG A 133 8.08 7.64 14.50
CA ARG A 133 6.88 6.82 14.59
C ARG A 133 5.95 7.09 13.42
N GLY A 134 5.49 6.05 12.74
CA GLY A 134 4.41 6.12 11.75
C GLY A 134 3.40 4.99 11.97
N THR A 135 2.11 5.26 11.75
CA THR A 135 1.05 4.28 11.98
C THR A 135 -0.17 4.50 11.08
N VAL A 136 -1.03 3.49 10.98
CA VAL A 136 -2.28 3.50 10.21
C VAL A 136 -3.35 2.76 11.01
N TRP A 137 -4.59 2.83 10.56
CA TRP A 137 -5.72 2.10 11.12
C TRP A 137 -6.53 1.46 10.01
N LEU A 138 -6.83 0.17 10.12
CA LEU A 138 -7.60 -0.55 9.12
C LEU A 138 -9.03 -0.74 9.60
N ARG A 139 -9.97 -0.58 8.68
CA ARG A 139 -11.40 -0.80 8.91
C ARG A 139 -12.01 -1.55 7.76
N TYR A 140 -13.06 -2.31 8.07
CA TYR A 140 -14.01 -2.81 7.10
C TYR A 140 -15.17 -1.82 7.02
N GLU A 141 -15.55 -1.44 5.80
CA GLU A 141 -16.77 -0.70 5.51
C GLU A 141 -17.63 -1.52 4.54
N ALA A 142 -18.93 -1.59 4.80
CA ALA A 142 -19.92 -2.19 3.92
C ALA A 142 -21.07 -1.19 3.72
N ASP A 143 -21.43 -0.98 2.46
CA ASP A 143 -22.59 -0.19 2.06
C ASP A 143 -23.79 -1.13 1.84
N PHE A 144 -24.95 -0.75 2.36
CA PHE A 144 -26.17 -1.57 2.33
C PHE A 144 -27.21 -0.97 1.39
N GLU A 145 -27.84 -1.81 0.58
CA GLU A 145 -29.01 -1.47 -0.24
C GLU A 145 -30.24 -2.29 0.19
N PRO A 146 -31.45 -1.71 0.19
CA PRO A 146 -32.67 -2.45 0.48
C PRO A 146 -32.95 -3.48 -0.62
N LEU A 147 -33.20 -4.74 -0.25
CA LEU A 147 -33.76 -5.74 -1.16
C LEU A 147 -35.20 -5.34 -1.54
N ASP A 148 -35.41 -5.09 -2.82
CA ASP A 148 -36.75 -5.11 -3.42
C ASP A 148 -37.23 -6.57 -3.54
N ILE A 149 -38.01 -7.03 -2.55
CA ILE A 149 -38.68 -8.34 -2.62
C ILE A 149 -39.95 -8.19 -3.45
N ASP A 150 -39.82 -8.03 -4.76
CA ASP A 150 -40.95 -8.08 -5.71
C ASP A 150 -41.28 -9.51 -6.17
N VAL A 151 -40.74 -10.53 -5.50
CA VAL A 151 -41.12 -11.93 -5.72
C VAL A 151 -42.17 -12.33 -4.70
N ALA A 152 -43.44 -12.37 -5.12
CA ALA A 152 -44.51 -12.99 -4.36
C ALA A 152 -44.08 -14.41 -3.94
N PRO A 153 -44.09 -14.75 -2.64
CA PRO A 153 -43.80 -16.09 -2.19
C PRO A 153 -44.71 -17.07 -2.93
N SER A 154 -44.15 -18.12 -3.53
CA SER A 154 -44.91 -19.15 -4.23
C SER A 154 -45.70 -20.06 -3.28
N GLU A 155 -45.68 -19.78 -1.98
CA GLU A 155 -46.38 -20.53 -0.94
C GLU A 155 -47.17 -19.59 -0.03
N PRO A 156 -48.47 -19.85 0.21
CA PRO A 156 -49.22 -19.12 1.21
C PRO A 156 -48.61 -19.43 2.59
N PRO A 157 -48.37 -18.41 3.44
CA PRO A 157 -47.81 -18.62 4.76
C PRO A 157 -48.76 -19.50 5.59
N ALA A 158 -48.20 -20.51 6.26
CA ALA A 158 -48.94 -21.35 7.19
C ALA A 158 -49.56 -20.48 8.29
N GLU A 159 -50.89 -20.49 8.39
CA GLU A 159 -51.64 -19.92 9.52
C GLU A 159 -51.24 -20.66 10.80
N ASN A 160 -50.26 -20.13 11.55
CA ASN A 160 -50.13 -20.18 13.02
C ASN A 160 -48.69 -19.86 13.48
N GLY A 161 -48.21 -18.65 13.20
CA GLY A 161 -47.03 -18.06 13.83
C GLY A 161 -47.37 -16.67 14.41
N PRO A 162 -46.74 -16.21 15.50
CA PRO A 162 -47.11 -14.95 16.16
C PRO A 162 -46.96 -13.77 15.19
N LEU A 163 -48.05 -13.02 14.99
CA LEU A 163 -48.01 -11.72 14.31
C LEU A 163 -47.25 -10.71 15.19
N GLY A 164 -45.99 -10.45 14.83
CA GLY A 164 -45.18 -9.41 15.48
C GLY A 164 -43.86 -9.21 14.74
N GLY A 165 -43.88 -8.43 13.65
CA GLY A 165 -42.69 -8.10 12.87
C GLY A 165 -43.02 -7.48 11.52
N LEU A 166 -43.65 -6.30 11.52
CA LEU A 166 -43.84 -5.49 10.32
C LEU A 166 -42.48 -4.91 9.87
N GLY A 167 -41.97 -5.42 8.76
CA GLY A 167 -41.23 -4.65 7.75
C GLY A 167 -39.88 -4.04 8.13
N ALA A 168 -38.91 -4.85 8.54
CA ALA A 168 -37.51 -4.51 8.22
C ALA A 168 -37.30 -4.89 6.75
N ALA A 169 -37.02 -3.92 5.88
CA ALA A 169 -36.52 -4.24 4.54
C ALA A 169 -35.27 -5.11 4.74
N LEU A 170 -35.23 -6.29 4.11
CA LEU A 170 -34.02 -7.09 4.10
C LEU A 170 -32.96 -6.26 3.37
N GLU A 171 -31.81 -6.00 3.98
CA GLU A 171 -30.72 -5.24 3.37
C GLU A 171 -29.68 -6.22 2.82
N THR A 172 -29.12 -5.92 1.63
CA THR A 172 -27.98 -6.64 1.05
C THR A 172 -26.76 -5.73 1.07
N ILE A 173 -25.58 -6.32 1.23
CA ILE A 173 -24.32 -5.60 1.00
C ILE A 173 -24.23 -5.32 -0.50
N ALA A 174 -24.07 -4.06 -0.85
CA ALA A 174 -23.94 -3.59 -2.23
C ALA A 174 -22.47 -3.37 -2.62
N ASP A 175 -21.68 -2.86 -1.67
CA ASP A 175 -20.25 -2.64 -1.83
C ASP A 175 -19.55 -2.87 -0.49
N GLU A 176 -18.31 -3.33 -0.54
CA GLU A 176 -17.50 -3.53 0.65
C GLU A 176 -16.02 -3.30 0.35
N ARG A 177 -15.32 -2.67 1.30
CA ARG A 177 -13.95 -2.23 1.12
C ARG A 177 -13.16 -2.26 2.41
N VAL A 178 -11.85 -2.42 2.26
CA VAL A 178 -10.89 -2.24 3.36
C VAL A 178 -10.35 -0.84 3.31
N CYS A 179 -10.69 -0.03 4.30
CA CYS A 179 -10.16 1.32 4.44
C CYS A 179 -8.85 1.28 5.22
N VAL A 180 -7.82 1.93 4.70
CA VAL A 180 -6.56 2.17 5.41
C VAL A 180 -6.50 3.66 5.75
N ASP A 181 -6.76 4.01 7.01
CA ASP A 181 -6.73 5.39 7.46
C ASP A 181 -5.31 5.73 7.94
N TYR A 182 -4.75 6.83 7.43
CA TYR A 182 -3.57 7.45 8.03
C TYR A 182 -3.92 7.94 9.45
N VAL A 183 -3.04 7.67 10.42
CA VAL A 183 -3.16 8.20 11.78
C VAL A 183 -1.92 9.03 12.07
N HIS A 184 -2.11 10.33 12.18
CA HIS A 184 -1.03 11.26 12.52
C HIS A 184 -0.39 10.90 13.85
N TRP A 185 0.93 11.11 13.98
CA TRP A 185 1.71 10.70 15.14
C TRP A 185 1.16 11.23 16.48
N SER A 186 0.43 12.35 16.51
CA SER A 186 -0.18 12.91 17.72
C SER A 186 -1.54 12.29 18.10
N ASP A 187 -2.18 11.60 17.16
CA ASP A 187 -3.51 11.00 17.29
C ASP A 187 -3.48 9.53 17.69
N PHE A 188 -2.29 8.94 17.86
CA PHE A 188 -2.12 7.54 18.24
C PHE A 188 -1.56 7.37 19.66
N LEU A 189 -2.22 6.53 20.46
CA LEU A 189 -1.80 6.12 21.79
C LEU A 189 -1.83 4.60 21.94
N HIS A 190 -1.04 4.11 22.89
CA HIS A 190 -1.11 2.73 23.34
C HIS A 190 -0.67 2.62 24.79
N SER A 191 -1.02 1.51 25.45
CA SER A 191 -0.58 1.21 26.81
C SER A 191 0.96 1.29 26.97
N PRO A 192 1.48 1.81 28.10
CA PRO A 192 2.92 1.81 28.36
C PRO A 192 3.51 0.39 28.34
N ALA A 193 4.44 0.13 27.42
CA ALA A 193 5.06 -1.18 27.25
C ALA A 193 6.52 -1.09 26.79
N ARG A 194 7.27 -2.18 26.98
CA ARG A 194 8.67 -2.34 26.48
C ARG A 194 8.74 -3.01 25.11
N ARG A 195 7.78 -3.91 24.82
CA ARG A 195 7.67 -4.65 23.56
C ARG A 195 6.23 -4.55 23.09
N TRP A 196 6.03 -4.57 21.77
CA TRP A 196 4.69 -4.52 21.17
C TRP A 196 3.78 -5.65 21.65
N LYS A 197 4.34 -6.84 21.92
CA LYS A 197 3.59 -8.00 22.45
C LYS A 197 3.03 -7.78 23.86
N ASP A 198 3.59 -6.83 24.61
CA ASP A 198 3.16 -6.51 25.98
C ASP A 198 2.11 -5.38 26.00
N VAL A 199 1.73 -4.83 24.84
CA VAL A 199 0.68 -3.81 24.73
C VAL A 199 -0.68 -4.45 25.02
N THR A 200 -1.46 -3.81 25.89
CA THR A 200 -2.80 -4.28 26.31
C THR A 200 -3.93 -3.51 25.66
N TRP A 201 -3.66 -2.29 25.16
CA TRP A 201 -4.61 -1.49 24.40
C TRP A 201 -3.91 -0.53 23.43
N VAL A 202 -4.61 -0.20 22.34
CA VAL A 202 -4.25 0.84 21.37
C VAL A 202 -5.45 1.78 21.18
N ALA A 203 -5.18 3.03 20.85
CA ALA A 203 -6.21 4.02 20.61
C ALA A 203 -5.82 4.97 19.49
N ARG A 204 -6.81 5.37 18.68
CA ARG A 204 -6.69 6.48 17.74
C ARG A 204 -7.68 7.58 18.07
N ARG A 205 -7.31 8.82 17.77
CA ARG A 205 -8.17 9.98 17.89
C ARG A 205 -8.82 10.29 16.54
N VAL A 206 -10.13 10.50 16.56
CA VAL A 206 -10.95 10.83 15.39
C VAL A 206 -11.67 12.15 15.67
N PRO A 207 -11.39 13.22 14.93
CA PRO A 207 -12.13 14.47 15.06
C PRO A 207 -13.50 14.33 14.38
N MET A 208 -14.59 14.56 15.12
CA MET A 208 -15.96 14.41 14.63
C MET A 208 -16.79 15.67 14.89
N THR A 209 -17.59 16.09 13.92
CA THR A 209 -18.61 17.14 14.09
C THR A 209 -19.78 16.63 14.94
N GLY A 210 -20.60 17.55 15.44
CA GLY A 210 -21.82 17.19 16.17
C GLY A 210 -22.77 16.30 15.36
N GLU A 211 -22.91 16.58 14.07
CA GLU A 211 -23.78 15.80 13.15
C GLU A 211 -23.24 14.39 12.91
N GLU A 212 -21.94 14.23 12.72
CA GLU A 212 -21.30 12.91 12.55
C GLU A 212 -21.41 12.06 13.82
N MET A 213 -21.22 12.68 15.00
CA MET A 213 -21.44 11.99 16.27
C MET A 213 -22.90 11.56 16.43
N GLU A 214 -23.85 12.42 16.09
CA GLU A 214 -25.29 12.12 16.22
C GLU A 214 -25.71 10.99 15.29
N LYS A 215 -25.23 11.02 14.04
CA LYS A 215 -25.48 9.97 13.05
C LYS A 215 -24.92 8.62 13.51
N ARG A 216 -23.76 8.62 14.17
CA ARG A 216 -23.06 7.39 14.55
C ARG A 216 -23.51 6.80 15.88
N PHE A 217 -23.56 7.61 16.92
CA PHE A 217 -23.80 7.16 18.31
C PHE A 217 -25.24 7.43 18.78
N GLY A 218 -26.03 8.19 18.01
CA GLY A 218 -27.38 8.59 18.39
C GLY A 218 -27.44 9.74 19.38
N ARG A 219 -28.61 10.38 19.49
CA ARG A 219 -28.83 11.55 20.35
C ARG A 219 -28.68 11.27 21.84
N GLU A 220 -29.07 10.08 22.29
CA GLU A 220 -29.07 9.71 23.71
C GLU A 220 -27.64 9.56 24.26
N ALA A 221 -26.73 8.95 23.49
CA ALA A 221 -25.33 8.84 23.87
C ALA A 221 -24.68 10.22 24.05
N ILE A 222 -25.00 11.18 23.17
CA ILE A 222 -24.48 12.55 23.23
C ILE A 222 -25.07 13.32 24.43
N ALA A 223 -26.38 13.16 24.68
CA ALA A 223 -27.09 13.86 25.76
C ALA A 223 -26.69 13.41 27.18
N SER A 224 -26.03 12.26 27.32
CA SER A 224 -25.61 11.67 28.61
C SER A 224 -24.47 12.40 29.34
N GLY A 225 -24.01 13.54 28.82
CA GLY A 225 -22.81 14.25 29.30
C GLY A 225 -21.51 13.74 28.68
N ALA A 226 -21.58 12.75 27.79
CA ALA A 226 -20.42 12.19 27.08
C ALA A 226 -19.71 13.20 26.15
N ALA A 227 -20.38 14.30 25.78
CA ALA A 227 -19.82 15.37 24.95
C ALA A 227 -19.48 16.67 25.72
N GLU A 228 -19.90 16.82 26.99
CA GLU A 228 -19.77 18.10 27.72
C GLU A 228 -18.32 18.43 28.15
N ALA A 229 -17.40 17.48 28.05
CA ALA A 229 -15.98 17.67 28.34
C ALA A 229 -15.10 17.99 27.11
N ALA A 230 -15.71 18.15 25.92
CA ALA A 230 -15.03 18.44 24.66
C ALA A 230 -14.49 19.88 24.61
N GLY A 231 -13.53 20.22 25.46
CA GLY A 231 -12.68 21.38 25.23
C GLY A 231 -11.83 21.09 23.99
N ALA A 232 -12.15 21.73 22.85
CA ALA A 232 -11.30 21.69 21.67
C ALA A 232 -9.86 22.03 22.11
N ARG A 233 -8.97 21.02 22.11
CA ARG A 233 -7.55 21.27 22.34
C ARG A 233 -7.14 22.24 21.24
N LYS A 234 -6.68 23.43 21.62
CA LYS A 234 -6.26 24.45 20.67
C LYS A 234 -5.11 23.85 19.86
N GLY A 235 -5.36 23.52 18.59
CA GLY A 235 -4.32 23.07 17.66
C GLY A 235 -3.08 23.96 17.79
N GLU A 236 -1.90 23.37 17.72
CA GLU A 236 -0.66 24.11 17.87
C GLU A 236 -0.34 24.89 16.60
N SER A 237 -0.77 24.36 15.44
CA SER A 237 -0.68 25.02 14.14
C SER A 237 -1.97 25.75 13.74
N GLN A 238 -1.89 26.66 12.76
CA GLN A 238 -3.08 27.32 12.18
C GLN A 238 -3.95 26.32 11.40
N ALA A 239 -3.34 25.36 10.71
CA ALA A 239 -4.03 24.34 9.95
C ALA A 239 -4.83 23.41 10.87
N GLU A 240 -4.21 22.89 11.94
CA GLU A 240 -4.88 22.05 12.95
C GLU A 240 -6.06 22.79 13.61
N ARG A 241 -5.92 24.10 13.87
CA ARG A 241 -7.02 24.89 14.44
C ARG A 241 -8.20 24.99 13.47
N ALA A 242 -7.93 25.18 12.18
CA ALA A 242 -8.96 25.26 11.16
C ALA A 242 -9.63 23.89 10.94
N GLU A 243 -8.85 22.81 10.92
CA GLU A 243 -9.36 21.46 10.75
C GLU A 243 -10.25 20.99 11.91
N ASN A 244 -9.89 21.39 13.13
CA ASN A 244 -10.59 21.01 14.36
C ASN A 244 -11.67 22.01 14.78
N GLU A 245 -11.92 23.06 13.99
CA GLU A 245 -12.96 24.04 14.29
C GLU A 245 -14.33 23.36 14.28
N GLY A 246 -15.06 23.47 15.40
CA GLY A 246 -16.38 22.84 15.55
C GLY A 246 -16.39 21.32 15.70
N LYS A 247 -15.21 20.67 15.83
CA LYS A 247 -15.09 19.22 16.00
C LYS A 247 -14.76 18.84 17.45
N THR A 248 -15.31 17.72 17.88
CA THR A 248 -14.99 17.03 19.13
C THR A 248 -14.02 15.89 18.83
N HIS A 249 -12.97 15.77 19.62
CA HIS A 249 -12.05 14.65 19.49
C HIS A 249 -12.63 13.44 20.22
N VAL A 250 -12.75 12.32 19.50
CA VAL A 250 -13.24 11.05 20.03
C VAL A 250 -12.13 10.01 19.92
N TRP A 251 -11.90 9.26 20.98
CA TRP A 251 -10.96 8.15 20.99
C TRP A 251 -11.69 6.85 20.65
N GLU A 252 -11.20 6.17 19.62
CA GLU A 252 -11.47 4.75 19.37
C GLU A 252 -10.42 3.94 20.10
N ILE A 253 -10.83 3.02 20.96
CA ILE A 253 -9.93 2.23 21.80
C ILE A 253 -10.21 0.75 21.58
N TRP A 254 -9.16 -0.01 21.30
CA TRP A 254 -9.21 -1.47 21.26
C TRP A 254 -8.50 -2.00 22.50
N CYS A 255 -9.24 -2.75 23.33
CA CYS A 255 -8.74 -3.29 24.59
C CYS A 255 -8.58 -4.81 24.53
N LYS A 256 -7.34 -5.27 24.38
CA LYS A 256 -7.03 -6.70 24.23
C LYS A 256 -7.21 -7.49 25.52
N SER A 257 -6.93 -6.87 26.67
CA SER A 257 -7.02 -7.56 27.96
C SER A 257 -8.46 -7.89 28.34
N GLU A 258 -9.40 -7.03 27.95
CA GLU A 258 -10.83 -7.19 28.26
C GLU A 258 -11.67 -7.64 27.05
N ASN A 259 -11.05 -7.72 25.86
CA ASN A 259 -11.66 -8.14 24.60
C ASN A 259 -12.89 -7.33 24.18
N TYR A 260 -12.77 -6.00 24.17
CA TYR A 260 -13.82 -5.09 23.70
C TYR A 260 -13.23 -3.87 22.97
N THR A 261 -14.10 -3.08 22.34
CA THR A 261 -13.79 -1.73 21.84
C THR A 261 -14.63 -0.66 22.55
N VAL A 262 -14.07 0.55 22.67
CA VAL A 262 -14.70 1.69 23.35
C VAL A 262 -14.53 2.94 22.51
N TRP A 263 -15.62 3.71 22.41
CA TRP A 263 -15.61 5.08 21.90
C TRP A 263 -15.83 6.04 23.06
N ILE A 264 -14.94 7.01 23.24
CA ILE A 264 -15.04 7.99 24.33
C ILE A 264 -14.57 9.37 23.85
N ALA A 265 -15.36 10.42 24.11
CA ALA A 265 -14.92 11.77 23.81
C ALA A 265 -13.76 12.20 24.73
N ASP A 266 -12.84 13.00 24.21
CA ASP A 266 -11.68 13.45 24.98
C ASP A 266 -12.11 14.20 26.25
N GLY A 267 -11.59 13.77 27.40
CA GLY A 267 -11.94 14.32 28.71
C GLY A 267 -13.29 13.87 29.27
N SER A 268 -14.10 13.09 28.56
CA SER A 268 -15.40 12.60 29.07
C SER A 268 -15.21 11.51 30.13
N PRO A 269 -16.01 11.52 31.22
CA PRO A 269 -16.05 10.42 32.19
C PRO A 269 -17.00 9.28 31.77
N VAL A 270 -17.75 9.42 30.68
CA VAL A 270 -18.73 8.44 30.19
C VAL A 270 -18.37 8.04 28.76
N ALA A 271 -18.35 6.74 28.46
CA ALA A 271 -18.15 6.23 27.12
C ALA A 271 -19.38 6.50 26.24
N LEU A 272 -19.13 6.84 24.97
CA LEU A 272 -20.17 6.98 23.94
C LEU A 272 -20.73 5.61 23.54
N GLU A 273 -19.85 4.61 23.42
CA GLU A 273 -20.18 3.26 23.01
C GLU A 273 -19.17 2.28 23.60
N VAL A 274 -19.65 1.10 24.01
CA VAL A 274 -18.82 -0.05 24.37
C VAL A 274 -19.40 -1.26 23.68
N SER A 275 -18.60 -1.95 22.88
CA SER A 275 -19.03 -3.06 22.04
C SER A 275 -17.95 -4.14 21.91
N GLU A 276 -18.34 -5.34 21.49
CA GLU A 276 -17.36 -6.36 21.08
C GLU A 276 -16.49 -5.83 19.93
N PRO A 277 -15.26 -6.34 19.75
CA PRO A 277 -14.43 -5.92 18.63
C PRO A 277 -15.16 -6.15 17.30
N PRO A 278 -15.25 -5.13 16.41
CA PRO A 278 -16.00 -5.25 15.16
C PRO A 278 -15.34 -6.21 14.16
N LEU A 279 -14.09 -6.60 14.40
CA LEU A 279 -13.34 -7.55 13.57
C LEU A 279 -12.63 -8.58 14.45
N GLU A 280 -12.70 -9.84 14.07
CA GLU A 280 -11.99 -10.94 14.70
C GLU A 280 -10.58 -11.11 14.10
N LEU A 281 -9.64 -10.28 14.56
CA LEU A 281 -8.27 -10.25 14.02
C LEU A 281 -7.32 -11.18 14.80
N THR A 282 -6.44 -11.90 14.10
CA THR A 282 -5.44 -12.86 14.64
C THR A 282 -4.54 -12.24 15.70
N HIS A 283 -4.24 -10.95 15.57
CA HIS A 283 -3.43 -10.21 16.54
C HIS A 283 -4.21 -9.22 17.38
N PHE A 284 -5.55 -9.22 17.26
CA PHE A 284 -6.52 -8.33 17.89
C PHE A 284 -6.46 -6.86 17.42
N TRP A 285 -5.33 -6.38 16.91
CA TRP A 285 -5.14 -4.97 16.60
C TRP A 285 -5.65 -4.59 15.21
N PRO A 286 -6.42 -3.48 15.08
CA PRO A 286 -6.82 -2.90 13.80
C PRO A 286 -5.66 -2.12 13.14
N CYS A 287 -4.46 -2.20 13.71
CA CYS A 287 -3.27 -1.56 13.20
C CYS A 287 -2.08 -2.52 13.31
N PRO A 288 -1.16 -2.51 12.34
CA PRO A 288 0.11 -3.20 12.50
C PRO A 288 0.95 -2.55 13.62
N ARG A 289 1.98 -3.27 14.10
CA ARG A 289 2.99 -2.64 14.98
C ARG A 289 3.51 -1.38 14.30
N PRO A 290 3.43 -0.19 14.93
CA PRO A 290 3.90 1.05 14.32
C PRO A 290 5.31 0.92 13.76
N ALA A 291 5.59 1.63 12.68
CA ALA A 291 6.95 1.82 12.21
C ALA A 291 7.68 2.64 13.27
N TYR A 292 8.77 2.10 13.81
CA TYR A 292 9.56 2.80 14.82
C TYR A 292 10.98 3.05 14.32
N GLY A 293 11.45 4.29 14.51
CA GLY A 293 12.85 4.64 14.29
C GLY A 293 13.71 4.17 15.46
N THR A 294 14.56 5.05 15.97
CA THR A 294 15.45 4.71 17.08
C THR A 294 14.66 4.44 18.37
N MET A 295 14.88 3.30 19.03
CA MET A 295 14.21 2.93 20.29
C MET A 295 15.19 2.48 21.38
N SER A 296 14.75 2.56 22.63
CA SER A 296 15.42 1.91 23.76
C SER A 296 14.79 0.53 24.04
N THR A 297 15.49 -0.34 24.76
CA THR A 297 14.93 -1.63 25.22
C THR A 297 13.96 -1.48 26.40
N SER A 298 13.87 -0.28 26.98
CA SER A 298 13.07 0.01 28.17
C SER A 298 11.68 0.55 27.88
N SER A 299 11.38 0.97 26.65
CA SER A 299 10.11 1.62 26.31
C SER A 299 9.83 1.58 24.81
N LEU A 300 8.54 1.57 24.46
CA LEU A 300 8.07 1.80 23.09
C LEU A 300 8.05 3.28 22.64
N ILE A 301 8.60 4.20 23.44
CA ILE A 301 8.76 5.61 23.06
C ILE A 301 10.00 5.72 22.16
N PRO A 302 9.86 6.13 20.88
CA PRO A 302 11.00 6.29 20.00
C PRO A 302 11.70 7.64 20.22
N VAL A 303 12.94 7.74 19.73
CA VAL A 303 13.74 8.97 19.77
C VAL A 303 13.83 9.52 18.35
N PRO A 304 13.28 10.71 18.07
CA PRO A 304 13.43 11.38 16.78
C PRO A 304 14.89 11.58 16.40
N ASP A 305 15.24 11.28 15.15
CA ASP A 305 16.65 11.28 14.71
C ASP A 305 17.28 12.69 14.76
N TYR A 306 16.47 13.75 14.60
CA TYR A 306 16.94 15.14 14.72
C TYR A 306 17.64 15.42 16.06
N VAL A 307 17.27 14.72 17.13
CA VAL A 307 17.86 14.90 18.47
C VAL A 307 19.37 14.68 18.45
N TYR A 308 19.87 13.76 17.63
CA TYR A 308 21.29 13.41 17.60
C TYR A 308 22.18 14.47 16.94
N TYR A 309 21.61 15.34 16.10
CA TYR A 309 22.36 16.36 15.36
C TYR A 309 21.79 17.77 15.52
N GLN A 310 20.81 17.95 16.42
CA GLN A 310 20.16 19.24 16.69
C GLN A 310 21.18 20.31 17.12
N GLN A 311 22.17 19.94 17.94
CA GLN A 311 23.19 20.88 18.40
C GLN A 311 24.01 21.43 17.23
N GLN A 312 24.43 20.57 16.30
CA GLN A 312 25.16 20.98 15.10
C GLN A 312 24.30 21.90 14.23
N CYS A 313 23.01 21.60 14.06
CA CYS A 313 22.08 22.49 13.34
C CYS A 313 21.96 23.88 14.00
N ASP A 314 21.82 23.93 15.32
CA ASP A 314 21.72 25.19 16.08
C ASP A 314 23.03 26.01 15.93
N GLU A 315 24.20 25.36 15.91
CA GLU A 315 25.49 25.99 15.66
C GLU A 315 25.66 26.49 14.21
N ILE A 316 25.18 25.71 13.22
CA ILE A 316 25.16 26.13 11.81
C ILE A 316 24.30 27.39 11.65
N ASP A 317 23.14 27.46 12.32
CA ASP A 317 22.27 28.64 12.33
C ASP A 317 22.94 29.84 13.01
N LEU A 318 23.66 29.61 14.11
CA LEU A 318 24.44 30.64 14.78
C LEU A 318 25.54 31.20 13.86
N LEU A 319 26.32 30.34 13.22
CA LEU A 319 27.37 30.74 12.28
C LEU A 319 26.79 31.46 11.06
N THR A 320 25.65 31.00 10.54
CA THR A 320 24.96 31.64 9.42
C THR A 320 24.53 33.06 9.77
N ARG A 321 23.94 33.27 10.96
CA ARG A 321 23.62 34.62 11.45
C ARG A 321 24.87 35.48 11.64
N ARG A 322 25.93 34.91 12.20
CA ARG A 322 27.19 35.64 12.42
C ARG A 322 27.85 36.06 11.10
N ILE A 323 27.88 35.19 10.10
CA ILE A 323 28.39 35.49 8.76
C ILE A 323 27.58 36.63 8.15
N ASN A 324 26.24 36.57 8.20
CA ASN A 324 25.40 37.65 7.66
C ASN A 324 25.67 38.98 8.37
N ASN A 325 25.70 38.99 9.71
CA ASN A 325 25.97 40.21 10.48
C ASN A 325 27.35 40.81 10.16
N LEU A 326 28.38 39.97 10.00
CA LEU A 326 29.72 40.44 9.64
C LEU A 326 29.76 40.94 8.19
N THR A 327 29.06 40.29 7.27
CA THR A 327 28.92 40.73 5.88
C THR A 327 28.20 42.07 5.80
N ASP A 328 27.12 42.28 6.54
CA ASP A 328 26.40 43.56 6.60
C ASP A 328 27.25 44.70 7.21
N GLN A 329 28.25 44.34 8.03
CA GLN A 329 29.22 45.26 8.63
C GLN A 329 30.41 45.56 7.70
N LEU A 330 30.67 44.77 6.66
CA LEU A 330 31.69 45.04 5.65
C LEU A 330 31.27 46.23 4.79
N ARG A 331 31.51 47.44 5.31
CA ARG A 331 31.26 48.71 4.63
C ARG A 331 32.56 49.43 4.38
N LEU A 332 32.77 49.87 3.15
CA LEU A 332 33.97 50.61 2.79
C LEU A 332 33.80 52.07 3.21
N LYS A 333 34.39 52.43 4.36
CA LYS A 333 34.47 53.80 4.83
C LYS A 333 35.90 54.30 4.67
N VAL A 334 36.06 55.35 3.86
CA VAL A 334 37.36 55.90 3.48
C VAL A 334 37.44 57.33 4.00
N PHE A 335 38.40 57.60 4.88
CA PHE A 335 38.68 58.97 5.34
C PHE A 335 39.84 59.55 4.52
N TYR A 336 39.70 60.76 3.97
CA TYR A 336 40.73 61.41 3.15
C TYR A 336 40.87 62.91 3.47
N PRO A 337 42.04 63.54 3.19
CA PRO A 337 42.23 64.96 3.49
C PRO A 337 41.43 65.86 2.55
N SER A 338 40.78 66.91 3.08
CA SER A 338 40.09 67.91 2.27
C SER A 338 40.69 69.30 2.41
N GLY A 339 40.84 70.02 1.30
CA GLY A 339 40.99 71.48 1.33
C GLY A 339 39.64 72.13 1.66
N ASP A 340 39.57 72.78 2.81
CA ASP A 340 38.48 73.60 3.36
C ASP A 340 37.07 72.96 3.43
N GLY A 341 36.65 72.55 4.64
CA GLY A 341 35.30 72.09 4.99
C GLY A 341 35.14 71.84 6.50
N ALA A 342 33.96 71.48 7.01
CA ALA A 342 33.70 71.25 8.45
C ALA A 342 33.35 69.78 8.80
N ILE A 343 33.77 69.32 9.99
CA ILE A 343 33.91 67.90 10.39
C ILE A 343 32.59 67.20 10.78
N SER A 344 31.65 67.86 11.47
CA SER A 344 30.59 67.16 12.22
C SER A 344 29.50 66.44 11.38
N PRO A 345 28.94 67.00 10.30
CA PRO A 345 27.83 66.34 9.58
C PRO A 345 28.25 65.12 8.74
N ALA A 346 29.52 65.06 8.32
CA ALA A 346 30.02 64.06 7.39
C ALA A 346 30.34 62.71 8.07
N ILE A 347 30.84 62.74 9.31
CA ILE A 347 31.08 61.54 10.12
C ILE A 347 29.76 60.87 10.48
N GLU A 348 28.75 61.64 10.89
CA GLU A 348 27.42 61.11 11.17
C GLU A 348 26.76 60.50 9.92
N LYS A 349 26.90 61.15 8.76
CA LYS A 349 26.40 60.62 7.47
C LYS A 349 27.09 59.31 7.08
N ALA A 350 28.40 59.18 7.34
CA ALA A 350 29.15 57.96 7.06
C ALA A 350 28.82 56.80 8.00
N MET A 351 28.31 57.10 9.20
CA MET A 351 27.89 56.10 10.18
C MET A 351 26.44 55.63 10.00
N ARG A 352 25.69 56.21 9.05
CA ARG A 352 24.32 55.77 8.75
C ARG A 352 24.28 54.36 8.15
N PRO A 353 23.31 53.51 8.54
CA PRO A 353 23.15 52.14 8.00
C PRO A 353 22.80 52.07 6.51
N GLU A 354 22.52 53.19 5.87
CA GLU A 354 22.05 53.26 4.47
C GLU A 354 23.20 53.39 3.46
N ASN A 355 24.42 53.65 3.93
CA ASN A 355 25.54 53.95 3.05
C ASN A 355 26.59 52.82 3.07
N ASP A 356 26.78 52.15 1.94
CA ASP A 356 27.70 51.01 1.78
C ASP A 356 29.13 51.45 1.39
N MET A 357 29.25 52.59 0.72
CA MET A 357 30.52 53.24 0.41
C MET A 357 30.42 54.72 0.75
N VAL A 358 31.23 55.19 1.71
CA VAL A 358 31.28 56.60 2.07
C VAL A 358 32.72 57.08 2.16
N MET A 359 32.99 58.17 1.46
CA MET A 359 34.24 58.89 1.58
C MET A 359 34.01 60.13 2.43
N VAL A 360 34.75 60.27 3.53
CA VAL A 360 34.61 61.37 4.48
C VAL A 360 35.85 62.28 4.40
N PRO A 361 35.68 63.53 3.96
CA PRO A 361 36.74 64.52 3.99
C PRO A 361 37.06 64.96 5.44
N ILE A 362 38.36 65.02 5.80
CA ILE A 362 38.85 65.55 7.08
C ILE A 362 39.66 66.85 6.84
N PRO A 363 39.18 68.01 7.29
CA PRO A 363 39.82 69.33 7.12
C PRO A 363 41.06 69.56 8.00
N GLU A 364 41.02 69.16 9.29
CA GLU A 364 42.17 69.26 10.21
C GLU A 364 42.95 67.93 10.30
N TRP A 365 43.45 67.45 9.16
CA TRP A 365 44.14 66.15 9.06
C TRP A 365 45.33 66.02 10.03
N ALA A 366 46.06 67.10 10.30
CA ALA A 366 47.18 67.14 11.22
C ALA A 366 46.77 66.85 12.68
N ALA A 367 45.66 67.45 13.17
CA ALA A 367 45.19 67.23 14.54
C ALA A 367 44.56 65.83 14.74
N PHE A 368 43.94 65.28 13.68
CA PHE A 368 43.40 63.91 13.68
C PHE A 368 44.52 62.86 13.75
N THR A 369 45.61 63.06 13.01
CA THR A 369 46.77 62.16 13.02
C THR A 369 47.56 62.23 14.34
N ASP A 370 47.69 63.40 14.96
CA ASP A 370 48.37 63.58 16.25
C ASP A 370 47.65 62.93 17.44
N LYS A 371 46.32 62.75 17.37
CA LYS A 371 45.51 62.07 18.41
C LYS A 371 45.37 60.56 18.20
N GLY A 372 46.17 59.97 17.32
CA GLY A 372 46.19 58.53 17.07
C GLY A 372 45.51 58.07 15.78
N GLY A 373 45.09 58.98 14.89
CA GLY A 373 44.69 58.65 13.52
C GLY A 373 45.90 58.26 12.65
N SER A 374 45.76 57.28 11.76
CA SER A 374 46.87 56.83 10.90
C SER A 374 47.26 57.90 9.86
N LYS A 375 48.55 57.97 9.51
CA LYS A 375 49.10 58.92 8.51
C LYS A 375 48.67 58.67 7.06
N ALA A 376 47.91 57.61 6.81
CA ALA A 376 47.32 57.28 5.52
C ALA A 376 45.85 56.90 5.74
N VAL A 377 45.05 57.04 4.68
CA VAL A 377 43.64 56.62 4.55
C VAL A 377 43.24 55.59 5.61
N VAL A 378 42.39 55.98 6.57
CA VAL A 378 41.84 55.04 7.56
C VAL A 378 40.77 54.21 6.85
N THR A 379 41.04 52.93 6.62
CA THR A 379 40.02 51.95 6.27
C THR A 379 39.56 51.25 7.54
N LEU A 380 38.27 50.92 7.66
CA LEU A 380 37.82 49.95 8.66
C LEU A 380 38.58 48.63 8.49
N PRO A 381 38.75 47.79 9.54
CA PRO A 381 39.52 46.54 9.52
C PRO A 381 38.82 45.45 8.69
N ILE A 382 38.71 45.69 7.38
CA ILE A 382 38.02 44.84 6.41
C ILE A 382 38.72 43.48 6.31
N ASP A 383 40.06 43.46 6.35
CA ASP A 383 40.86 42.23 6.26
C ASP A 383 40.63 41.31 7.48
N GLU A 384 40.54 41.87 8.68
CA GLU A 384 40.26 41.10 9.90
C GLU A 384 38.83 40.56 9.89
N VAL A 385 37.84 41.37 9.48
CA VAL A 385 36.44 40.94 9.37
C VAL A 385 36.31 39.84 8.30
N GLN A 386 36.98 39.99 7.15
CA GLN A 386 37.03 38.98 6.11
C GLN A 386 37.63 37.66 6.63
N LYS A 387 38.76 37.70 7.35
CA LYS A 387 39.38 36.50 7.95
C LYS A 387 38.42 35.78 8.90
N VAL A 388 37.67 36.52 9.71
CA VAL A 388 36.65 35.94 10.61
C VAL A 388 35.51 35.30 9.80
N ILE A 389 35.01 35.95 8.75
CA ILE A 389 33.98 35.38 7.86
C ILE A 389 34.46 34.06 7.25
N VAL A 390 35.68 34.04 6.69
CA VAL A 390 36.27 32.83 6.10
C VAL A 390 36.39 31.71 7.13
N ALA A 391 36.86 32.01 8.34
CA ALA A 391 36.94 31.03 9.42
C ALA A 391 35.56 30.49 9.83
N CYS A 392 34.53 31.36 9.91
CA CYS A 392 33.15 30.95 10.17
C CYS A 392 32.59 30.07 9.04
N MET A 393 32.88 30.37 7.77
CA MET A 393 32.46 29.56 6.64
C MET A 393 33.12 28.17 6.66
N ALA A 394 34.40 28.09 7.00
CA ALA A 394 35.12 26.82 7.15
C ALA A 394 34.55 25.98 8.30
N ALA A 395 34.32 26.58 9.48
CA ALA A 395 33.71 25.90 10.62
C ALA A 395 32.29 25.40 10.30
N ARG A 396 31.47 26.22 9.61
CA ARG A 396 30.13 25.82 9.18
C ARG A 396 30.16 24.65 8.20
N LYS A 397 31.14 24.62 7.29
CA LYS A 397 31.34 23.50 6.37
C LYS A 397 31.64 22.20 7.13
N GLN A 398 32.53 22.26 8.13
CA GLN A 398 32.82 21.11 8.99
C GLN A 398 31.58 20.61 9.73
N LEU A 399 30.78 21.50 10.33
CA LEU A 399 29.55 21.10 11.01
C LEU A 399 28.54 20.44 10.07
N ILE A 400 28.43 20.90 8.82
CA ILE A 400 27.59 20.27 7.81
C ILE A 400 28.08 18.85 7.51
N GLU A 401 29.39 18.67 7.35
CA GLU A 401 30.01 17.35 7.18
C GLU A 401 29.76 16.43 8.39
N ASP A 402 29.88 16.96 9.61
CA ASP A 402 29.60 16.23 10.85
C ASP A 402 28.13 15.78 10.91
N VAL A 403 27.17 16.62 10.50
CA VAL A 403 25.75 16.23 10.42
C VAL A 403 25.55 15.07 9.45
N TYR A 404 26.22 15.06 8.30
CA TYR A 404 26.12 13.95 7.35
C TYR A 404 26.74 12.66 7.91
N GLN A 405 27.84 12.75 8.65
CA GLN A 405 28.43 11.61 9.34
C GLN A 405 27.52 11.06 10.46
N ILE A 406 26.86 11.94 11.22
CA ILE A 406 25.91 11.54 12.27
C ILE A 406 24.68 10.89 11.66
N THR A 407 24.09 11.48 10.62
CA THR A 407 22.89 10.95 9.96
C THR A 407 23.16 9.72 9.09
N GLY A 408 24.42 9.53 8.69
CA GLY A 408 24.86 8.45 7.79
C GLY A 408 24.45 8.67 6.34
N ILE A 409 24.11 9.90 5.95
CA ILE A 409 23.76 10.24 4.56
C ILE A 409 25.07 10.37 3.78
N SER A 410 25.36 9.38 2.94
CA SER A 410 26.57 9.37 2.11
C SER A 410 26.50 10.40 0.96
N ASP A 411 27.66 10.82 0.47
CA ASP A 411 27.81 11.77 -0.64
C ASP A 411 27.06 11.31 -1.91
N ILE A 412 27.04 9.99 -2.16
CA ILE A 412 26.31 9.38 -3.29
C ILE A 412 24.81 9.63 -3.18
N VAL A 413 24.24 9.45 -1.98
CA VAL A 413 22.80 9.66 -1.73
C VAL A 413 22.45 11.16 -1.87
N ARG A 414 23.44 12.05 -1.74
CA ARG A 414 23.29 13.51 -1.97
C ARG A 414 23.56 13.93 -3.41
N GLY A 415 23.95 13.01 -4.30
CA GLY A 415 24.32 13.29 -5.69
C GLY A 415 25.68 13.98 -5.87
N ASP A 416 26.53 13.98 -4.83
CA ASP A 416 27.88 14.57 -4.88
C ASP A 416 28.90 13.48 -5.26
N THR A 417 29.29 13.42 -6.54
CA THR A 417 30.28 12.46 -7.04
C THR A 417 31.54 13.17 -7.54
N GLN A 418 32.71 12.64 -7.19
CA GLN A 418 33.99 13.12 -7.71
C GLN A 418 34.36 12.36 -8.98
N ALA A 419 34.61 13.08 -10.08
CA ALA A 419 34.95 12.49 -11.39
C ALA A 419 36.25 11.64 -11.40
N SER A 420 37.06 11.72 -10.34
CA SER A 420 38.29 10.94 -10.16
C SER A 420 38.07 9.58 -9.48
N GLU A 421 36.86 9.26 -9.00
CA GLU A 421 36.59 8.00 -8.30
C GLU A 421 36.36 6.82 -9.24
N THR A 422 36.98 5.67 -8.90
CA THR A 422 36.81 4.43 -9.67
C THR A 422 35.43 3.81 -9.44
N ALA A 423 34.89 3.10 -10.44
CA ALA A 423 33.60 2.41 -10.35
C ALA A 423 33.54 1.42 -9.16
N THR A 424 34.65 0.77 -8.81
CA THR A 424 34.74 -0.11 -7.63
C THR A 424 34.64 0.68 -6.32
N ALA A 425 35.28 1.83 -6.20
CA ALA A 425 35.19 2.68 -5.02
C ALA A 425 33.77 3.25 -4.84
N GLN A 426 33.11 3.64 -5.94
CA GLN A 426 31.71 4.07 -5.94
C GLN A 426 30.76 2.94 -5.50
N ARG A 427 30.98 1.70 -5.98
CA ARG A 427 30.19 0.51 -5.58
C ARG A 427 30.37 0.14 -4.11
N ILE A 428 31.58 0.32 -3.56
CA ILE A 428 31.84 0.12 -2.13
C ILE A 428 31.14 1.22 -1.32
N LYS A 429 31.28 2.49 -1.72
CA LYS A 429 30.59 3.60 -1.05
C LYS A 429 29.07 3.45 -1.06
N SER A 430 28.47 2.97 -2.15
CA SER A 430 27.03 2.71 -2.20
C SER A 430 26.62 1.57 -1.27
N GLN A 431 27.44 0.52 -1.13
CA GLN A 431 27.17 -0.58 -0.19
C GLN A 431 27.28 -0.18 1.29
N TRP A 432 28.28 0.63 1.66
CA TRP A 432 28.50 1.00 3.08
C TRP A 432 27.74 2.27 3.50
N GLY A 433 27.53 3.21 2.57
CA GLY A 433 26.79 4.46 2.79
C GLY A 433 25.26 4.29 2.86
N SER A 434 24.75 3.12 2.50
CA SER A 434 23.32 2.79 2.54
C SER A 434 22.90 2.01 3.78
N ILE A 435 23.82 1.54 4.64
CA ILE A 435 23.48 0.61 5.75
C ILE A 435 22.47 1.23 6.72
N ARG A 436 22.65 2.49 7.14
CA ARG A 436 21.72 3.16 8.08
C ARG A 436 20.37 3.51 7.43
N ILE A 437 20.37 3.76 6.12
CA ILE A 437 19.13 3.99 5.37
C ILE A 437 18.38 2.67 5.17
N ARG A 438 19.10 1.56 4.98
CA ARG A 438 18.54 0.22 4.79
C ARG A 438 17.73 -0.24 5.99
N ASP A 439 18.14 0.09 7.21
CA ASP A 439 17.35 -0.23 8.41
C ASP A 439 15.99 0.50 8.40
N ARG A 440 15.96 1.77 7.96
CA ARG A 440 14.72 2.54 7.77
C ARG A 440 13.85 1.98 6.64
N GLN A 441 14.46 1.68 5.49
CA GLN A 441 13.79 1.02 4.37
C GLN A 441 13.16 -0.31 4.80
N ALA A 442 13.91 -1.13 5.53
CA ALA A 442 13.45 -2.43 6.01
C ALA A 442 12.27 -2.29 6.99
N GLU A 443 12.29 -1.30 7.87
CA GLU A 443 11.18 -1.05 8.80
C GLU A 443 9.91 -0.57 8.07
N LEU A 444 10.03 0.33 7.09
CA LEU A 444 8.88 0.78 6.28
C LEU A 444 8.34 -0.33 5.37
N ALA A 445 9.22 -1.13 4.75
CA ALA A 445 8.83 -2.30 3.98
C ALA A 445 8.14 -3.35 4.86
N ARG A 446 8.64 -3.57 6.08
CA ARG A 446 8.00 -4.42 7.09
C ARG A 446 6.62 -3.88 7.44
N PHE A 447 6.51 -2.58 7.70
CA PHE A 447 5.25 -1.93 8.04
C PHE A 447 4.21 -2.05 6.91
N ALA A 448 4.59 -1.73 5.66
CA ALA A 448 3.74 -1.88 4.48
C ALA A 448 3.22 -3.32 4.30
N ARG A 449 4.11 -4.31 4.47
CA ARG A 449 3.72 -5.71 4.45
C ARG A 449 2.72 -6.07 5.55
N ASP A 450 2.91 -5.54 6.76
CA ASP A 450 1.99 -5.83 7.87
C ASP A 450 0.61 -5.18 7.63
N ILE A 451 0.53 -4.02 6.94
CA ILE A 451 -0.73 -3.44 6.46
C ILE A 451 -1.41 -4.40 5.48
N ILE A 452 -0.70 -4.83 4.44
CA ILE A 452 -1.24 -5.71 3.39
C ILE A 452 -1.68 -7.06 3.98
N ARG A 453 -0.96 -7.59 4.97
CA ARG A 453 -1.37 -8.80 5.70
C ARG A 453 -2.68 -8.62 6.44
N LEU A 454 -2.82 -7.50 7.15
CA LEU A 454 -4.02 -7.21 7.92
C LEU A 454 -5.21 -6.92 6.99
N ALA A 455 -4.99 -6.22 5.88
CA ALA A 455 -6.00 -6.05 4.84
C ALA A 455 -6.42 -7.39 4.23
N GLY A 456 -5.45 -8.29 3.99
CA GLY A 456 -5.71 -9.62 3.44
C GLY A 456 -6.52 -10.50 4.39
N GLU A 457 -6.26 -10.39 5.69
CA GLU A 457 -7.07 -11.03 6.74
C GLU A 457 -8.52 -10.52 6.69
N ILE A 458 -8.73 -9.19 6.69
CA ILE A 458 -10.07 -8.59 6.61
C ILE A 458 -10.81 -9.05 5.34
N ILE A 459 -10.14 -9.04 4.18
CA ILE A 459 -10.72 -9.49 2.90
C ILE A 459 -11.13 -10.96 2.99
N CYS A 460 -10.28 -11.84 3.53
CA CYS A 460 -10.59 -13.28 3.60
C CYS A 460 -11.75 -13.58 4.54
N ASP A 461 -11.86 -12.83 5.64
CA ASP A 461 -12.82 -13.11 6.70
C ASP A 461 -14.19 -12.45 6.44
N GLN A 462 -14.20 -11.23 5.90
CA GLN A 462 -15.42 -10.42 5.76
C GLN A 462 -16.04 -10.46 4.36
N PHE A 463 -15.24 -10.52 3.29
CA PHE A 463 -15.78 -10.29 1.94
C PHE A 463 -16.73 -11.40 1.47
N GLN A 464 -17.75 -10.98 0.74
CA GLN A 464 -18.69 -11.84 0.04
C GLN A 464 -18.03 -12.52 -1.17
N PRO A 465 -18.43 -13.77 -1.49
CA PRO A 465 -17.95 -14.49 -2.67
C PRO A 465 -18.07 -13.68 -3.97
N GLU A 466 -19.17 -12.95 -4.12
CA GLU A 466 -19.50 -12.13 -5.28
C GLU A 466 -18.50 -10.99 -5.45
N THR A 467 -18.20 -10.27 -4.36
CA THR A 467 -17.20 -9.19 -4.33
C THR A 467 -15.82 -9.73 -4.69
N LEU A 468 -15.40 -10.84 -4.07
CA LEU A 468 -14.09 -11.46 -4.33
C LEU A 468 -13.91 -11.80 -5.82
N MET A 469 -14.94 -12.33 -6.47
CA MET A 469 -14.94 -12.62 -7.91
C MET A 469 -14.98 -11.36 -8.77
N LEU A 470 -15.81 -10.38 -8.40
CA LEU A 470 -15.96 -9.12 -9.13
C LEU A 470 -14.64 -8.35 -9.19
N VAL A 471 -14.03 -8.12 -8.03
CA VAL A 471 -12.78 -7.37 -7.89
C VAL A 471 -11.60 -8.12 -8.52
N SER A 472 -11.50 -9.44 -8.30
CA SER A 472 -10.42 -10.24 -8.90
C SER A 472 -10.57 -10.43 -10.41
N GLY A 473 -11.78 -10.26 -10.95
CA GLY A 473 -12.12 -10.60 -12.34
C GLY A 473 -12.03 -12.10 -12.64
N ILE A 474 -11.95 -12.96 -11.62
CA ILE A 474 -11.91 -14.41 -11.76
C ILE A 474 -13.33 -14.94 -11.57
N LYS A 475 -13.86 -15.57 -12.62
CA LYS A 475 -15.18 -16.21 -12.57
C LYS A 475 -15.01 -17.68 -12.21
N LEU A 476 -15.62 -18.09 -11.10
CA LEU A 476 -15.68 -19.48 -10.67
C LEU A 476 -17.13 -19.94 -10.60
N PRO A 477 -17.42 -21.21 -10.96
CA PRO A 477 -18.74 -21.76 -10.78
C PRO A 477 -19.04 -21.98 -9.28
N SER A 478 -20.31 -21.87 -8.90
CA SER A 478 -20.78 -22.32 -7.59
C SER A 478 -20.92 -23.85 -7.53
N MET A 479 -21.00 -24.40 -6.32
CA MET A 479 -21.32 -25.82 -6.10
C MET A 479 -22.68 -26.19 -6.69
N ALA A 480 -23.67 -25.30 -6.61
CA ALA A 480 -24.99 -25.52 -7.18
C ALA A 480 -24.94 -25.61 -8.72
N GLU A 481 -24.22 -24.70 -9.37
CA GLU A 481 -24.04 -24.72 -10.83
C GLU A 481 -23.30 -25.98 -11.29
N LYS A 482 -22.24 -26.39 -10.59
CA LYS A 482 -21.54 -27.64 -10.90
C LYS A 482 -22.47 -28.86 -10.74
N GLN A 483 -23.26 -28.93 -9.67
CA GLN A 483 -24.20 -30.04 -9.46
C GLN A 483 -25.29 -30.09 -10.53
N GLN A 484 -25.82 -28.94 -10.96
CA GLN A 484 -26.81 -28.88 -12.04
C GLN A 484 -26.21 -29.38 -13.36
N VAL A 485 -24.98 -28.98 -13.66
CA VAL A 485 -24.26 -29.40 -14.87
C VAL A 485 -23.93 -30.88 -14.83
N GLU A 486 -23.50 -31.40 -13.68
CA GLU A 486 -23.22 -32.82 -13.48
C GLU A 486 -24.50 -33.67 -13.64
N MET A 487 -25.63 -33.21 -13.09
CA MET A 487 -26.92 -33.86 -13.26
C MET A 487 -27.38 -33.86 -14.73
N GLN A 488 -27.22 -32.72 -15.42
CA GLN A 488 -27.52 -32.61 -16.85
C GLN A 488 -26.63 -33.54 -17.69
N MET A 489 -25.35 -33.66 -17.33
CA MET A 489 -24.40 -34.56 -17.98
C MET A 489 -24.76 -36.03 -17.76
N GLN A 490 -25.17 -36.40 -16.55
CA GLN A 490 -25.62 -37.75 -16.22
C GLN A 490 -26.90 -38.11 -16.99
N GLN A 491 -27.82 -37.15 -17.14
CA GLN A 491 -29.04 -37.32 -17.93
C GLN A 491 -28.73 -37.49 -19.42
N MET A 492 -27.78 -36.72 -19.96
CA MET A 492 -27.33 -36.82 -21.33
C MET A 492 -26.61 -38.15 -21.60
N GLN A 493 -25.75 -38.62 -20.69
CA GLN A 493 -25.11 -39.94 -20.79
C GLN A 493 -26.12 -41.08 -20.76
N MET A 494 -27.15 -40.99 -19.90
CA MET A 494 -28.20 -42.00 -19.83
C MET A 494 -29.04 -42.03 -21.12
N ALA A 495 -29.37 -40.86 -21.68
CA ALA A 495 -30.05 -40.74 -22.96
C ALA A 495 -29.19 -41.30 -24.13
N ALA A 496 -27.90 -41.00 -24.14
CA ALA A 496 -26.95 -41.53 -25.13
C ALA A 496 -26.82 -43.06 -25.03
N GLN A 497 -26.70 -43.61 -23.81
CA GLN A 497 -26.66 -45.07 -23.61
C GLN A 497 -27.97 -45.75 -24.04
N GLN A 498 -29.13 -45.14 -23.77
CA GLN A 498 -30.42 -45.64 -24.26
C GLN A 498 -30.51 -45.59 -25.79
N ALA A 499 -29.98 -44.54 -26.41
CA ALA A 499 -29.93 -44.41 -27.87
C ALA A 499 -29.01 -45.49 -28.50
N VAL A 500 -27.87 -45.80 -27.89
CA VAL A 500 -26.95 -46.87 -28.32
C VAL A 500 -27.61 -48.25 -28.16
N MET A 501 -28.30 -48.52 -27.05
CA MET A 501 -29.06 -49.77 -26.87
C MET A 501 -30.18 -49.92 -27.91
N ARG A 502 -30.90 -48.83 -28.20
CA ARG A 502 -31.97 -48.84 -29.20
C ARG A 502 -31.43 -49.08 -30.61
N ALA A 503 -30.29 -48.47 -30.95
CA ALA A 503 -29.61 -48.69 -32.23
C ALA A 503 -29.10 -50.13 -32.38
N GLN A 504 -28.61 -50.75 -31.30
CA GLN A 504 -28.21 -52.17 -31.29
C GLN A 504 -29.39 -53.13 -31.53
N GLN A 505 -30.61 -52.81 -31.07
CA GLN A 505 -31.79 -53.65 -31.29
C GLN A 505 -32.45 -53.47 -32.67
N THR A 506 -32.40 -52.28 -33.27
CA THR A 506 -33.07 -51.99 -34.55
C THR A 506 -32.16 -52.09 -35.78
N GLY A 507 -30.85 -52.35 -35.60
CA GLY A 507 -29.89 -52.51 -36.70
C GLY A 507 -29.54 -51.20 -37.42
N GLN A 508 -29.78 -50.05 -36.79
CA GLN A 508 -29.40 -48.74 -37.33
C GLN A 508 -27.95 -48.35 -36.96
N PRO A 509 -27.30 -47.46 -37.74
CA PRO A 509 -25.94 -46.99 -37.45
C PRO A 509 -25.87 -46.39 -36.04
N MET A 510 -24.83 -46.74 -35.28
CA MET A 510 -24.61 -46.18 -33.94
C MET A 510 -24.50 -44.65 -34.05
N PRO A 511 -25.29 -43.88 -33.28
CA PRO A 511 -25.11 -42.43 -33.22
C PRO A 511 -23.72 -42.10 -32.65
N PRO A 512 -23.05 -41.05 -33.17
CA PRO A 512 -21.75 -40.63 -32.65
C PRO A 512 -21.85 -40.29 -31.16
N SER A 513 -20.83 -40.66 -30.40
CA SER A 513 -20.71 -40.31 -28.99
C SER A 513 -20.78 -38.78 -28.84
N PRO A 514 -21.65 -38.24 -27.96
CA PRO A 514 -21.69 -36.80 -27.72
C PRO A 514 -20.35 -36.38 -27.10
N GLU A 515 -19.56 -35.64 -27.87
CA GLU A 515 -18.38 -34.95 -27.35
C GLU A 515 -18.86 -33.80 -26.47
N LEU A 516 -18.40 -33.76 -25.22
CA LEU A 516 -18.66 -32.65 -24.32
C LEU A 516 -18.11 -31.36 -24.95
N PRO A 517 -18.89 -30.27 -25.01
CA PRO A 517 -18.35 -28.97 -25.38
C PRO A 517 -17.14 -28.68 -24.49
N SER A 518 -16.00 -28.35 -25.10
CA SER A 518 -14.71 -28.13 -24.41
C SER A 518 -14.82 -27.15 -23.23
N GLN A 519 -15.73 -26.17 -23.33
CA GLN A 519 -16.01 -25.18 -22.29
C GLN A 519 -16.62 -25.79 -21.02
N LEU A 520 -17.49 -26.79 -21.13
CA LEU A 520 -18.08 -27.49 -19.98
C LEU A 520 -17.04 -28.34 -19.25
N GLN A 521 -16.14 -28.98 -19.99
CA GLN A 521 -15.02 -29.73 -19.42
C GLN A 521 -14.07 -28.83 -18.63
N GLN A 522 -13.77 -27.64 -19.14
CA GLN A 522 -12.95 -26.65 -18.43
C GLN A 522 -13.62 -26.14 -17.16
N MET A 523 -14.93 -25.87 -17.19
CA MET A 523 -15.67 -25.41 -16.01
C MET A 523 -15.74 -26.47 -14.90
N MET A 524 -15.91 -27.76 -15.26
CA MET A 524 -15.90 -28.86 -14.28
C MET A 524 -14.52 -29.06 -13.64
N ALA A 525 -13.44 -28.73 -14.35
CA ALA A 525 -12.06 -28.84 -13.85
C ALA A 525 -11.62 -27.68 -12.96
N GLN A 526 -12.30 -26.53 -13.02
CA GLN A 526 -12.02 -25.39 -12.14
C GLN A 526 -12.55 -25.67 -10.72
N PRO A 527 -11.91 -25.19 -9.64
CA PRO A 527 -12.48 -25.11 -8.29
C PRO A 527 -13.81 -24.34 -8.26
N THR A 528 -14.65 -24.59 -7.25
CA THR A 528 -15.81 -23.72 -7.00
C THR A 528 -15.43 -22.50 -6.17
N ILE A 529 -16.26 -21.45 -6.25
CA ILE A 529 -16.13 -20.31 -5.34
C ILE A 529 -16.37 -20.72 -3.89
N ASP A 530 -17.28 -21.66 -3.62
CA ASP A 530 -17.56 -22.16 -2.28
C ASP A 530 -16.33 -22.86 -1.66
N GLU A 531 -15.62 -23.68 -2.44
CA GLU A 531 -14.37 -24.34 -2.01
C GLU A 531 -13.29 -23.30 -1.69
N VAL A 532 -13.18 -22.25 -2.52
CA VAL A 532 -12.23 -21.15 -2.29
C VAL A 532 -12.59 -20.38 -1.02
N VAL A 533 -13.83 -19.95 -0.86
CA VAL A 533 -14.27 -19.16 0.31
C VAL A 533 -14.16 -19.98 1.58
N GLN A 534 -14.49 -21.27 1.53
CA GLN A 534 -14.29 -22.18 2.66
C GLN A 534 -12.81 -22.28 3.04
N LEU A 535 -11.90 -22.34 2.05
CA LEU A 535 -10.46 -22.32 2.32
C LEU A 535 -10.00 -20.98 2.91
N LEU A 536 -10.51 -19.86 2.40
CA LEU A 536 -10.18 -18.52 2.90
C LEU A 536 -10.65 -18.30 4.33
N ARG A 537 -11.81 -18.84 4.74
CA ARG A 537 -12.36 -18.64 6.09
C ARG A 537 -11.80 -19.59 7.16
N ASN A 538 -11.18 -20.70 6.76
CA ASN A 538 -10.80 -21.78 7.68
C ASN A 538 -9.32 -21.72 8.10
N ASP A 539 -8.85 -20.55 8.55
CA ASP A 539 -7.47 -20.26 9.02
C ASP A 539 -6.51 -19.76 7.91
N SER A 540 -6.98 -18.72 7.19
CA SER A 540 -6.43 -17.98 6.03
C SER A 540 -4.93 -17.63 6.08
N ILE A 541 -4.38 -17.32 7.26
CA ILE A 541 -2.98 -16.88 7.40
C ILE A 541 -2.00 -18.07 7.53
N ARG A 542 -2.50 -19.27 7.84
CA ARG A 542 -1.66 -20.47 7.89
C ARG A 542 -1.39 -21.07 6.52
N GLY A 543 -2.36 -20.97 5.60
CA GLY A 543 -2.24 -21.48 4.22
C GLY A 543 -1.40 -20.60 3.29
N PHE A 544 -1.50 -19.27 3.43
CA PHE A 544 -0.82 -18.32 2.55
C PHE A 544 0.30 -17.55 3.25
N GLN A 545 1.34 -17.22 2.50
CA GLN A 545 2.35 -16.24 2.83
C GLN A 545 2.06 -14.99 2.01
N ILE A 546 1.57 -13.96 2.68
CA ILE A 546 1.42 -12.61 2.13
C ILE A 546 2.73 -11.86 2.39
N ASP A 547 3.36 -11.36 1.33
CA ASP A 547 4.55 -10.53 1.36
C ASP A 547 4.35 -9.33 0.42
N ILE A 548 5.36 -8.47 0.34
CA ILE A 548 5.44 -7.45 -0.72
C ILE A 548 6.56 -7.80 -1.68
N GLU A 549 6.43 -7.41 -2.94
CA GLU A 549 7.51 -7.58 -3.90
C GLU A 549 8.78 -6.89 -3.37
N THR A 550 9.90 -7.62 -3.41
CA THR A 550 11.16 -7.12 -2.87
C THR A 550 11.61 -5.87 -3.62
N ASP A 551 11.99 -4.84 -2.88
CA ASP A 551 12.40 -3.53 -3.40
C ASP A 551 11.28 -2.73 -4.10
N SER A 552 10.01 -3.19 -4.06
CA SER A 552 8.88 -2.49 -4.68
C SER A 552 8.66 -1.08 -4.11
N THR A 553 9.06 -0.86 -2.86
CA THR A 553 8.84 0.42 -2.15
C THR A 553 10.00 1.40 -2.27
N ILE A 554 11.12 1.03 -2.88
CA ILE A 554 12.31 1.90 -3.01
C ILE A 554 12.56 2.24 -4.48
N GLU A 555 13.40 3.24 -4.72
CA GLU A 555 13.77 3.60 -6.09
C GLU A 555 14.63 2.48 -6.72
N PRO A 556 14.24 1.95 -7.89
CA PRO A 556 14.98 0.88 -8.53
C PRO A 556 16.29 1.41 -9.11
N ASP A 557 17.37 0.69 -8.85
CA ASP A 557 18.62 0.84 -9.60
C ASP A 557 18.40 0.26 -11.01
N GLU A 558 18.00 1.12 -11.95
CA GLU A 558 17.69 0.74 -13.32
C GLU A 558 18.85 0.00 -14.01
N ASP A 559 20.09 0.38 -13.70
CA ASP A 559 21.27 -0.23 -14.31
C ASP A 559 21.52 -1.62 -13.73
N ALA A 560 21.37 -1.79 -12.41
CA ALA A 560 21.42 -3.11 -11.79
C ALA A 560 20.26 -4.00 -12.24
N GLU A 561 19.09 -3.44 -12.52
CA GLU A 561 17.94 -4.19 -13.03
C GLU A 561 18.15 -4.62 -14.49
N LYS A 562 18.58 -3.70 -15.37
CA LYS A 562 18.96 -4.02 -16.76
C LYS A 562 20.03 -5.09 -16.79
N GLN A 563 21.05 -4.98 -15.92
CA GLN A 563 22.11 -5.97 -15.83
C GLN A 563 21.59 -7.34 -15.39
N ARG A 564 20.78 -7.41 -14.33
CA ARG A 564 20.15 -8.68 -13.87
C ARG A 564 19.28 -9.31 -14.96
N ARG A 565 18.49 -8.51 -15.70
CA ARG A 565 17.68 -9.00 -16.81
C ARG A 565 18.53 -9.52 -17.97
N MET A 566 19.61 -8.82 -18.34
CA MET A 566 20.54 -9.28 -19.36
C MET A 566 21.24 -10.58 -18.97
N GLU A 567 21.69 -10.70 -17.72
CA GLU A 567 22.31 -11.91 -17.17
C GLU A 567 21.32 -13.09 -17.19
N PHE A 568 20.06 -12.86 -16.82
CA PHE A 568 19.01 -13.87 -16.91
C PHE A 568 18.78 -14.35 -18.35
N VAL A 569 18.61 -13.42 -19.30
CA VAL A 569 18.39 -13.74 -20.71
C VAL A 569 19.58 -14.51 -21.30
N GLN A 570 20.81 -14.13 -20.96
CA GLN A 570 22.01 -14.85 -21.38
C GLN A 570 22.08 -16.26 -20.78
N MET A 571 21.73 -16.40 -19.49
CA MET A 571 21.70 -17.70 -18.80
C MET A 571 20.65 -18.63 -19.42
N VAL A 572 19.41 -18.16 -19.58
CA VAL A 572 18.32 -18.94 -20.19
C VAL A 572 18.64 -19.27 -21.66
N GLY A 573 19.14 -18.30 -22.42
CA GLY A 573 19.53 -18.50 -23.81
C GLY A 573 20.62 -19.55 -23.97
N GLY A 574 21.66 -19.51 -23.13
CA GLY A 574 22.71 -20.53 -23.11
C GLY A 574 22.21 -21.91 -22.68
N PHE A 575 21.32 -21.95 -21.69
CA PHE A 575 20.71 -23.19 -21.22
C PHE A 575 19.84 -23.84 -22.31
N MET A 576 18.97 -23.07 -22.99
CA MET A 576 18.09 -23.60 -24.05
C MET A 576 18.88 -24.16 -25.25
N GLN A 577 19.98 -23.50 -25.64
CA GLN A 577 20.84 -24.00 -26.72
C GLN A 577 21.45 -25.37 -26.37
N GLN A 578 21.91 -25.55 -25.13
CA GLN A 578 22.49 -26.82 -24.68
C GLN A 578 21.40 -27.88 -24.44
N ALA A 579 20.27 -27.49 -23.84
CA ALA A 579 19.15 -28.38 -23.57
C ALA A 579 18.51 -28.92 -24.85
N GLY A 580 18.37 -28.10 -25.91
CA GLY A 580 17.86 -28.56 -27.20
C GLY A 580 18.71 -29.65 -27.83
N ALA A 581 20.04 -29.53 -27.77
CA ALA A 581 20.95 -30.56 -28.27
C ALA A 581 20.91 -31.86 -27.44
N MET A 582 20.84 -31.72 -26.10
CA MET A 582 20.73 -32.87 -25.20
C MET A 582 19.38 -33.58 -25.29
N ALA A 583 18.28 -32.85 -25.50
CA ALA A 583 16.95 -33.43 -25.68
C ALA A 583 16.87 -34.34 -26.91
N GLN A 584 17.58 -34.01 -27.99
CA GLN A 584 17.68 -34.88 -29.17
C GLN A 584 18.50 -36.15 -28.92
N GLN A 585 19.52 -36.08 -28.06
CA GLN A 585 20.43 -37.19 -27.77
C GLN A 585 19.90 -38.13 -26.67
N SER A 586 19.26 -37.59 -25.64
CA SER A 586 18.77 -38.34 -24.49
C SER A 586 17.44 -37.77 -23.97
N PRO A 587 16.31 -38.19 -24.58
CA PRO A 587 14.95 -37.80 -24.19
C PRO A 587 14.62 -37.96 -22.70
N MET A 588 15.26 -38.93 -22.02
CA MET A 588 15.05 -39.22 -20.59
C MET A 588 15.51 -38.09 -19.65
N LEU A 589 16.42 -37.20 -20.10
CA LEU A 589 16.94 -36.11 -19.26
C LEU A 589 16.08 -34.84 -19.33
N VAL A 590 15.09 -34.79 -20.23
CA VAL A 590 14.23 -33.62 -20.45
C VAL A 590 13.53 -33.15 -19.15
N PRO A 591 12.91 -34.02 -18.33
CA PRO A 591 12.27 -33.60 -17.09
C PRO A 591 13.25 -32.94 -16.09
N VAL A 592 14.47 -33.43 -15.98
CA VAL A 592 15.49 -32.88 -15.08
C VAL A 592 15.99 -31.52 -15.56
N MET A 593 16.12 -31.34 -16.88
CA MET A 593 16.51 -30.06 -17.48
C MET A 593 15.42 -29.00 -17.25
N VAL A 594 14.15 -29.36 -17.40
CA VAL A 594 13.02 -28.46 -17.13
C VAL A 594 13.01 -28.03 -15.67
N GLU A 595 13.17 -28.96 -14.72
CA GLU A 595 13.19 -28.61 -13.29
C GLU A 595 14.40 -27.75 -12.91
N THR A 596 15.56 -27.97 -13.56
CA THR A 596 16.76 -27.13 -13.36
C THR A 596 16.55 -25.70 -13.90
N LEU A 597 15.88 -25.57 -15.04
CA LEU A 597 15.53 -24.27 -15.61
C LEU A 597 14.50 -23.54 -14.75
N LEU A 598 13.49 -24.25 -14.24
CA LEU A 598 12.51 -23.70 -13.30
C LEU A 598 13.19 -23.28 -11.99
N PHE A 599 14.12 -24.07 -11.46
CA PHE A 599 14.92 -23.70 -10.30
C PHE A 599 15.73 -22.41 -10.53
N ALA A 600 16.38 -22.29 -11.69
CA ALA A 600 17.12 -21.09 -12.05
C ALA A 600 16.19 -19.88 -12.25
N ALA A 601 15.07 -20.04 -12.96
CA ALA A 601 14.10 -18.98 -13.20
C ALA A 601 13.46 -18.45 -11.91
N ARG A 602 13.10 -19.35 -10.99
CA ARG A 602 12.63 -19.01 -9.63
C ARG A 602 13.62 -18.13 -8.88
N GLY A 603 14.93 -18.28 -9.12
CA GLY A 603 15.98 -17.47 -8.50
C GLY A 603 16.10 -16.04 -9.05
N PHE A 604 15.64 -15.79 -10.28
CA PHE A 604 15.77 -14.49 -10.95
C PHE A 604 14.53 -13.59 -10.84
N ARG A 605 13.52 -13.99 -10.05
CA ARG A 605 12.25 -13.24 -9.87
C ARG A 605 11.58 -12.88 -11.20
N ALA A 606 11.78 -13.71 -12.21
CA ALA A 606 11.03 -13.66 -13.45
C ALA A 606 9.60 -14.09 -13.11
N GLY A 607 8.67 -13.14 -12.96
CA GLY A 607 7.33 -13.37 -12.38
C GLY A 607 6.56 -14.58 -12.94
N ARG A 608 5.46 -14.95 -12.27
CA ARG A 608 4.66 -16.18 -12.50
C ARG A 608 4.33 -16.50 -13.97
N GLN A 609 4.22 -15.48 -14.83
CA GLN A 609 4.01 -15.65 -16.27
C GLN A 609 5.17 -16.36 -16.97
N LEU A 610 6.43 -16.07 -16.61
CA LEU A 610 7.60 -16.76 -17.14
C LEU A 610 7.70 -18.18 -16.61
N GLU A 611 7.36 -18.43 -15.34
CA GLU A 611 7.28 -19.78 -14.79
C GLU A 611 6.24 -20.63 -15.52
N SER A 612 5.02 -20.10 -15.72
CA SER A 612 3.95 -20.77 -16.47
C SER A 612 4.36 -21.08 -17.92
N MET A 613 5.02 -20.13 -18.60
CA MET A 613 5.55 -20.39 -19.94
C MET A 613 6.65 -21.46 -19.95
N LEU A 614 7.56 -21.44 -18.98
CA LEU A 614 8.62 -22.44 -18.87
C LEU A 614 8.07 -23.84 -18.55
N GLU A 615 7.02 -23.92 -17.72
CA GLU A 615 6.30 -25.17 -17.44
C GLU A 615 5.60 -25.70 -18.70
N GLN A 616 4.94 -24.84 -19.48
CA GLN A 616 4.31 -25.22 -20.76
C GLN A 616 5.34 -25.69 -21.78
N VAL A 617 6.46 -24.99 -21.91
CA VAL A 617 7.57 -25.40 -22.79
C VAL A 617 8.15 -26.74 -22.33
N GLY A 618 8.30 -26.95 -21.02
CA GLY A 618 8.74 -28.21 -20.45
C GLY A 618 7.78 -29.38 -20.74
N ALA A 619 6.48 -29.14 -20.63
CA ALA A 619 5.45 -30.12 -20.98
C ALA A 619 5.49 -30.49 -22.47
N GLN A 620 5.58 -29.50 -23.37
CA GLN A 620 5.68 -29.72 -24.81
C GLN A 620 6.96 -30.47 -25.21
N LEU A 621 8.10 -30.15 -24.58
CA LEU A 621 9.35 -30.87 -24.80
C LEU A 621 9.28 -32.32 -24.30
N SER A 622 8.64 -32.56 -23.15
CA SER A 622 8.41 -33.91 -22.62
C SER A 622 7.49 -34.73 -23.53
N GLU A 623 6.45 -34.12 -24.08
CA GLU A 623 5.49 -34.75 -25.00
C GLU A 623 6.14 -35.09 -26.35
N ALA A 624 6.91 -34.15 -26.92
CA ALA A 624 7.69 -34.36 -28.14
C ALA A 624 8.80 -35.41 -27.97
N ALA A 625 9.38 -35.54 -26.77
CA ALA A 625 10.38 -36.54 -26.42
C ALA A 625 9.78 -37.94 -26.18
N SER A 626 8.50 -38.01 -25.78
CA SER A 626 7.76 -39.25 -25.52
C SER A 626 7.03 -39.77 -26.77
N ALA A 627 6.93 -38.96 -27.83
CA ALA A 627 6.40 -39.39 -29.11
C ALA A 627 7.29 -40.51 -29.72
N PRO A 628 6.72 -41.66 -30.13
CA PRO A 628 7.50 -42.76 -30.67
C PRO A 628 8.26 -42.31 -31.93
N LYS A 629 9.59 -42.48 -31.93
CA LYS A 629 10.40 -42.31 -33.15
C LYS A 629 9.83 -43.24 -34.24
N PRO A 630 9.59 -42.77 -35.47
CA PRO A 630 9.24 -43.67 -36.56
C PRO A 630 10.39 -44.65 -36.76
N GLU A 631 10.13 -45.93 -36.51
CA GLU A 631 11.06 -47.01 -36.85
C GLU A 631 11.39 -46.95 -38.35
N PRO A 632 12.62 -47.32 -38.78
CA PRO A 632 12.91 -47.45 -40.20
C PRO A 632 12.14 -48.65 -40.75
N GLN A 633 10.91 -48.42 -41.19
CA GLN A 633 10.12 -49.44 -41.87
C GLN A 633 10.73 -49.71 -43.26
N PRO A 634 10.92 -50.99 -43.65
CA PRO A 634 11.25 -51.34 -45.02
C PRO A 634 10.17 -50.79 -45.96
N GLN A 635 10.59 -50.23 -47.10
CA GLN A 635 9.72 -49.55 -48.07
C GLN A 635 8.41 -50.34 -48.29
N PRO A 636 7.24 -49.78 -47.94
CA PRO A 636 5.97 -50.44 -48.15
C PRO A 636 5.67 -50.55 -49.65
N SER A 637 5.15 -51.71 -50.05
CA SER A 637 4.83 -52.00 -51.44
C SER A 637 3.78 -51.00 -52.00
N PRO A 638 3.78 -50.72 -53.33
CA PRO A 638 2.86 -49.76 -53.95
C PRO A 638 1.36 -50.00 -53.67
N ALA A 639 0.97 -51.21 -53.27
CA ALA A 639 -0.42 -51.57 -52.97
C ALA A 639 -0.91 -51.07 -51.59
N GLU A 640 -0.02 -50.94 -50.60
CA GLU A 640 -0.37 -50.41 -49.26
C GLU A 640 -0.43 -48.88 -49.26
N MET A 641 0.42 -48.23 -50.06
CA MET A 641 0.42 -46.77 -50.23
C MET A 641 -0.88 -46.27 -50.87
N LEU A 642 -1.49 -47.05 -51.76
CA LEU A 642 -2.79 -46.73 -52.36
C LEU A 642 -3.92 -46.87 -51.33
N ARG A 643 -3.88 -47.89 -50.45
CA ARG A 643 -4.88 -48.05 -49.39
C ARG A 643 -4.80 -46.96 -48.33
N LEU A 644 -3.60 -46.56 -47.92
CA LEU A 644 -3.39 -45.45 -46.98
C LEU A 644 -3.84 -44.11 -47.58
N LYS A 645 -3.46 -43.79 -48.83
CA LYS A 645 -3.96 -42.58 -49.51
C LYS A 645 -5.47 -42.59 -49.69
N THR A 646 -6.07 -43.75 -49.99
CA THR A 646 -7.53 -43.85 -50.14
C THR A 646 -8.22 -43.69 -48.79
N ALA A 647 -7.64 -44.19 -47.69
CA ALA A 647 -8.15 -43.98 -46.34
C ALA A 647 -8.00 -42.53 -45.88
N GLU A 648 -6.86 -41.87 -46.11
CA GLU A 648 -6.64 -40.45 -45.80
C GLU A 648 -7.56 -39.52 -46.59
N VAL A 649 -7.76 -39.78 -47.88
CA VAL A 649 -8.67 -38.98 -48.71
C VAL A 649 -10.12 -39.15 -48.24
N LYS A 650 -10.51 -40.35 -47.78
CA LYS A 650 -11.85 -40.62 -47.27
C LYS A 650 -12.08 -40.00 -45.89
N ALA A 651 -11.09 -40.10 -44.99
CA ALA A 651 -11.12 -39.43 -43.69
C ALA A 651 -11.14 -37.90 -43.83
N GLY A 652 -10.33 -37.34 -44.73
CA GLY A 652 -10.33 -35.90 -45.01
C GLY A 652 -11.60 -35.40 -45.71
N ALA A 653 -12.30 -36.26 -46.44
CA ALA A 653 -13.61 -35.95 -47.02
C ALA A 653 -14.73 -36.00 -45.96
N GLU A 654 -14.67 -36.94 -45.01
CA GLU A 654 -15.61 -37.02 -43.89
C GLU A 654 -15.43 -35.87 -42.89
N GLN A 655 -14.18 -35.48 -42.59
CA GLN A 655 -13.89 -34.31 -41.74
C GLN A 655 -14.40 -33.01 -42.36
N ARG A 656 -14.15 -32.75 -43.65
CA ARG A 656 -14.69 -31.55 -44.32
C ARG A 656 -16.21 -31.55 -44.37
N LYS A 657 -16.84 -32.72 -44.44
CA LYS A 657 -18.31 -32.83 -44.42
C LYS A 657 -18.88 -32.55 -43.03
N ALA A 658 -18.16 -32.94 -41.97
CA ALA A 658 -18.50 -32.60 -40.59
C ALA A 658 -18.33 -31.10 -40.32
N GLU A 659 -17.22 -30.49 -40.76
CA GLU A 659 -16.98 -29.04 -40.63
C GLU A 659 -18.04 -28.20 -41.34
N LEU A 660 -18.44 -28.60 -42.56
CA LEU A 660 -19.53 -27.93 -43.29
C LEU A 660 -20.88 -28.09 -42.59
N GLY A 661 -21.13 -29.21 -41.93
CA GLY A 661 -22.34 -29.45 -41.14
C GLY A 661 -22.41 -28.56 -39.88
N VAL A 662 -21.28 -28.40 -39.18
CA VAL A 662 -21.17 -27.49 -38.03
C VAL A 662 -21.34 -26.03 -38.47
N ALA A 663 -20.71 -25.62 -39.57
CA ALA A 663 -20.86 -24.27 -40.11
C ALA A 663 -22.31 -23.98 -40.56
N GLN A 664 -23.01 -24.96 -41.13
CA GLN A 664 -24.44 -24.82 -41.49
C GLN A 664 -25.33 -24.69 -40.25
N ALA A 665 -25.08 -25.49 -39.20
CA ALA A 665 -25.82 -25.40 -37.95
C ALA A 665 -25.57 -24.05 -37.24
N GLU A 666 -24.36 -23.53 -37.30
CA GLU A 666 -24.00 -22.23 -36.71
C GLU A 666 -24.66 -21.05 -37.46
N ILE A 667 -24.81 -21.15 -38.79
CA ILE A 667 -25.54 -20.18 -39.60
C ILE A 667 -27.05 -20.25 -39.31
N GLU A 668 -27.64 -21.44 -39.19
CA GLU A 668 -29.06 -21.60 -38.81
C GLU A 668 -29.33 -21.10 -37.39
N LEU A 669 -28.42 -21.34 -36.45
CA LEU A 669 -28.52 -20.84 -35.08
C LEU A 669 -28.43 -19.30 -35.06
N ARG A 670 -27.51 -18.70 -35.83
CA ARG A 670 -27.45 -17.23 -35.96
C ARG A 670 -28.72 -16.66 -36.59
N ALA A 671 -29.26 -17.30 -37.63
CA ALA A 671 -30.49 -16.85 -38.28
C ALA A 671 -31.69 -16.91 -37.34
N THR A 672 -31.83 -17.99 -36.56
CA THR A 672 -32.91 -18.12 -35.55
C THR A 672 -32.74 -17.14 -34.39
N VAL A 673 -31.52 -16.89 -33.92
CA VAL A 673 -31.24 -15.89 -32.90
C VAL A 673 -31.54 -14.47 -33.39
N GLU A 674 -31.18 -14.11 -34.63
CA GLU A 674 -31.56 -12.80 -35.20
C GLU A 674 -33.06 -12.66 -35.39
N GLN A 675 -33.76 -13.72 -35.80
CA GLN A 675 -35.21 -13.72 -35.98
C GLN A 675 -35.93 -13.54 -34.63
N ALA A 676 -35.49 -14.24 -33.58
CA ALA A 676 -35.98 -14.06 -32.21
C ALA A 676 -35.69 -12.65 -31.67
N ARG A 677 -34.54 -12.07 -32.03
CA ARG A 677 -34.16 -10.70 -31.65
C ARG A 677 -35.03 -9.65 -32.35
N GLY A 678 -35.41 -9.89 -33.61
CA GLY A 678 -36.35 -9.06 -34.37
C GLY A 678 -37.78 -9.11 -33.81
N GLU A 679 -38.25 -10.29 -33.40
CA GLU A 679 -39.56 -10.46 -32.76
C GLU A 679 -39.61 -9.80 -31.38
N ALA A 680 -38.55 -9.93 -30.57
CA ALA A 680 -38.44 -9.22 -29.30
C ALA A 680 -38.43 -7.70 -29.48
N ALA A 681 -37.74 -7.18 -30.50
CA ALA A 681 -37.73 -5.75 -30.82
C ALA A 681 -39.11 -5.26 -31.27
N ALA A 682 -39.85 -6.04 -32.07
CA ALA A 682 -41.22 -5.71 -32.49
C ALA A 682 -42.20 -5.69 -31.30
N GLN A 683 -42.11 -6.65 -30.39
CA GLN A 683 -42.90 -6.68 -29.15
C GLN A 683 -42.60 -5.47 -28.25
N THR A 684 -41.34 -5.05 -28.20
CA THR A 684 -40.93 -3.86 -27.43
C THR A 684 -41.50 -2.57 -28.04
N ILE A 685 -41.53 -2.47 -29.38
CA ILE A 685 -42.13 -1.33 -30.11
C ILE A 685 -43.66 -1.30 -29.94
N ASP A 686 -44.34 -2.44 -29.94
CA ASP A 686 -45.78 -2.50 -29.68
C ASP A 686 -46.13 -2.16 -28.23
N HIS A 687 -45.29 -2.58 -27.26
CA HIS A 687 -45.40 -2.15 -25.86
C HIS A 687 -45.20 -0.64 -25.68
N MET A 688 -44.30 -0.03 -26.46
CA MET A 688 -44.12 1.42 -26.46
C MET A 688 -45.30 2.16 -27.11
N ARG A 689 -45.89 1.61 -28.18
CA ARG A 689 -47.10 2.19 -28.81
C ARG A 689 -48.33 2.14 -27.90
N ALA A 690 -48.49 1.07 -27.12
CA ALA A 690 -49.59 0.91 -26.16
C ALA A 690 -49.49 1.86 -24.94
N ARG A 691 -48.31 2.46 -24.70
CA ARG A 691 -48.11 3.49 -23.65
C ARG A 691 -48.37 4.93 -24.11
N TYR A 692 -48.56 5.16 -25.41
CA TYR A 692 -48.78 6.49 -26.01
C TYR A 692 -50.15 6.65 -26.67
N GLN A 693 -51.08 5.72 -26.45
CA GLN A 693 -52.52 5.91 -26.58
C GLN A 693 -53.14 5.89 -25.20
#